data_AF-A0A938M6U2-F1
#
_entry.id   AF-A0A938M6U2-F1
#
_cell.length_a   1.000
_cell.length_b   1.000
_cell.length_c   1.000
_cell.angle_alpha   90.00
_cell.angle_beta   90.00
_cell.angle_gamma   90.00
#
_symmetry.space_group_name_H-M   'P 1'
#
loop_
_entity.id
_entity.type
_entity.pdbx_description
1 polymer ?
#
loop_
_entity_poly.entity_id
_entity_poly.type
_entity_poly.pdbx_seq_one_letter_code
_entity_poly.pdbx_strand_id
1 'polypeptide(L)'
;CYQLPALLLPHVTMVVSPLIALMKDQVDALVARERAEATYINSSLTWDDQRQRMADMAKGRFKLVYIAPERFRVPAFVKAIADTKVSLFVVDEAHCISEWGHDFRPDYLRLREVIPSLGQPPVLALTATATVKVQDDIVSQLAVPQMERVVTGFNRENLSFEVRYTPKEEDKLAQLRRLLSELTGSGIVYVGTRRETEEVAEFVAEVIGANVPAYHGGLPDDERTAAQEAFMGDKARVVAATKAFGMGIDKPDIRFIFHYALPGTLEAYYQEAGRAGRDGKPARCVLLYSPEDRALQEYFIENGTPTRQDLVSIFGALREAAGDTRHAALPREKVEAQLGAHETKVSVALSQLEQAGVIRELEDTAEGVRVELLKDSLESDALMGVLRAALRRKADKMSKLNAMVRYAESNACRRKLLLRYFGDPAEPQASGRCCDNCSAPEQGESERLATAEETEIAHAILDCVRGLVIKVGRDKLADILRGSHAKWVTQYAYDRVAHYGRLSGCTSAQIAEMITALIEKRYLKVIGGEYPVLNLTPLGEESLAKKRPIALPLPRQPEPETATGSDEGLFEVLKGFRLAKAKEANQPAFAIFHDRTLKEIASARPTTPEALSAVYGVGPSKLSKYGQEVLALVASYRQSGHRQPCEGPEPSQGSVESRTSSGLQARRATESDEEFARRFLHSERPKPLHGSWRIGYAAGFTSKFDGAQWKRSELGELIYQFKYRGQRELAAELAARLAKCMQAHPEFAAAECLVPVPPSDAKRDYDPVSALVAALSAATGLPVTLGALTRARAAQPQKAMEGPAQKAANVRGAFAVRHPGAVARRKVLLVDDFYDSGATLEECTKTLKAAGAAEVFVLTLGKTIHH
;
A
#
# COMPACT_ATOMS: atom_id res chain seq x y z
N CYS A 1 24.96 2.53 26.96
CA CYS A 1 24.34 1.43 27.75
C CYS A 1 25.33 0.35 28.16
N TYR A 2 26.15 -0.21 27.26
CA TYR A 2 27.05 -1.33 27.61
C TYR A 2 28.51 -0.95 27.87
N GLN A 3 29.03 0.11 27.26
CA GLN A 3 30.46 0.47 27.37
C GLN A 3 30.88 0.82 28.80
N LEU A 4 30.09 1.64 29.52
CA LEU A 4 30.40 1.98 30.91
C LEU A 4 30.36 0.76 31.85
N PRO A 5 29.30 -0.09 31.85
CA PRO A 5 29.32 -1.35 32.59
C PRO A 5 30.52 -2.24 32.25
N ALA A 6 30.90 -2.35 30.98
CA ALA A 6 32.03 -3.17 30.57
C ALA A 6 33.36 -2.77 31.21
N LEU A 7 33.56 -1.48 31.51
CA LEU A 7 34.75 -1.00 32.21
C LEU A 7 34.74 -1.31 33.72
N LEU A 8 33.55 -1.34 34.32
CA LEU A 8 33.36 -1.55 35.75
C LEU A 8 33.33 -3.04 36.12
N LEU A 9 32.93 -3.89 35.18
CA LEU A 9 32.81 -5.33 35.39
C LEU A 9 34.19 -6.01 35.38
N PRO A 10 34.36 -7.10 36.17
CA PRO A 10 35.66 -7.73 36.36
C PRO A 10 36.17 -8.43 35.09
N HIS A 11 35.29 -9.05 34.31
CA HIS A 11 35.65 -9.86 33.14
C HIS A 11 35.20 -9.21 31.82
N VAL A 12 35.39 -9.92 30.71
CA VAL A 12 35.15 -9.37 29.37
C VAL A 12 33.66 -9.15 29.11
N THR A 13 33.35 -8.07 28.40
CA THR A 13 32.05 -7.87 27.75
C THR A 13 32.14 -8.25 26.28
N MET A 14 31.33 -9.22 25.87
CA MET A 14 31.25 -9.66 24.48
C MET A 14 30.11 -8.91 23.79
N VAL A 15 30.40 -8.25 22.67
CA VAL A 15 29.43 -7.45 21.91
C VAL A 15 29.25 -8.06 20.53
N VAL A 16 28.10 -8.69 20.29
CA VAL A 16 27.73 -9.19 18.97
C VAL A 16 27.19 -8.03 18.13
N SER A 17 27.78 -7.79 16.97
CA SER A 17 27.36 -6.71 16.06
C SER A 17 27.35 -7.20 14.61
N PRO A 18 26.37 -6.81 13.78
CA PRO A 18 26.22 -7.36 12.43
C PRO A 18 27.24 -6.84 11.40
N LEU A 19 28.01 -5.81 11.75
CA LEU A 19 28.76 -4.99 10.78
C LEU A 19 30.20 -4.78 11.21
N ILE A 20 31.11 -5.29 10.39
CA ILE A 20 32.55 -5.13 10.57
C ILE A 20 32.97 -3.66 10.65
N ALA A 21 32.40 -2.79 9.81
CA ALA A 21 32.70 -1.36 9.80
C ALA A 21 32.34 -0.69 11.14
N LEU A 22 31.12 -0.95 11.66
CA LEU A 22 30.68 -0.41 12.95
C LEU A 22 31.56 -0.88 14.10
N MET A 23 31.98 -2.15 14.08
CA MET A 23 32.90 -2.68 15.10
C MET A 23 34.24 -1.94 15.11
N LYS A 24 34.80 -1.69 13.92
CA LYS A 24 36.06 -0.97 13.77
C LYS A 24 35.92 0.45 14.32
N ASP A 25 34.89 1.18 13.90
CA ASP A 25 34.65 2.55 14.37
C ASP A 25 34.50 2.64 15.90
N GLN A 26 33.79 1.68 16.50
CA GLN A 26 33.62 1.63 17.96
C GLN A 26 34.94 1.31 18.68
N VAL A 27 35.74 0.38 18.16
CA VAL A 27 37.05 0.05 18.74
C VAL A 27 38.02 1.22 18.59
N ASP A 28 38.13 1.81 17.40
CA ASP A 28 39.00 2.95 17.13
C ASP A 28 38.64 4.14 18.04
N ALA A 29 37.35 4.42 18.26
CA ALA A 29 36.90 5.47 19.17
C ALA A 29 37.22 5.18 20.66
N LEU A 30 37.20 3.92 21.09
CA LEU A 30 37.56 3.53 22.46
C LEU A 30 39.07 3.59 22.70
N VAL A 31 39.85 3.13 21.72
CA VAL A 31 41.32 3.16 21.73
C VAL A 31 41.83 4.59 21.67
N ALA A 32 41.29 5.43 20.77
CA ALA A 32 41.69 6.84 20.65
C ALA A 32 41.42 7.67 21.91
N ARG A 33 40.48 7.23 22.76
CA ARG A 33 40.17 7.89 24.04
C ARG A 33 41.00 7.34 25.21
N GLU A 34 41.85 6.33 24.98
CA GLU A 34 42.62 5.59 25.98
C GLU A 34 41.76 5.03 27.13
N ARG A 35 40.50 4.69 26.86
CA ARG A 35 39.53 4.32 27.92
C ARG A 35 39.39 2.83 28.16
N ALA A 36 39.79 2.00 27.20
CA ALA A 36 39.61 0.55 27.27
C ALA A 36 40.56 -0.20 26.34
N GLU A 37 41.07 -1.34 26.79
CA GLU A 37 41.56 -2.38 25.88
C GLU A 37 40.36 -3.05 25.21
N ALA A 38 40.06 -2.62 23.99
CA ALA A 38 38.98 -3.13 23.16
C ALA A 38 39.53 -3.76 21.88
N THR A 39 38.85 -4.78 21.38
CA THR A 39 39.21 -5.41 20.09
C THR A 39 37.97 -5.92 19.37
N TYR A 40 38.17 -6.43 18.15
CA TYR A 40 37.14 -7.09 17.36
C TYR A 40 37.63 -8.45 16.81
N ILE A 41 36.73 -9.38 16.56
CA ILE A 41 36.99 -10.68 15.93
C ILE A 41 35.96 -10.89 14.81
N ASN A 42 36.42 -10.89 13.57
CA ASN A 42 35.61 -11.05 12.36
C ASN A 42 36.45 -11.72 11.25
N SER A 43 35.85 -11.92 10.07
CA SER A 43 36.49 -12.57 8.92
C SER A 43 37.57 -11.74 8.22
N SER A 44 37.66 -10.42 8.44
CA SER A 44 38.67 -9.58 7.78
C SER A 44 40.06 -9.68 8.41
N LEU A 45 40.18 -10.33 9.58
CA LEU A 45 41.44 -10.58 10.25
C LEU A 45 42.11 -11.86 9.74
N THR A 46 43.44 -11.86 9.69
CA THR A 46 44.22 -13.07 9.40
C THR A 46 44.00 -14.14 10.46
N TRP A 47 44.23 -15.40 10.11
CA TRP A 47 44.09 -16.52 11.05
C TRP A 47 44.98 -16.38 12.29
N ASP A 48 46.20 -15.86 12.12
CA ASP A 48 47.13 -15.65 13.23
C ASP A 48 46.66 -14.52 14.14
N ASP A 49 46.18 -13.40 13.58
CA ASP A 49 45.61 -12.30 14.36
C ASP A 49 44.36 -12.74 15.14
N GLN A 50 43.48 -13.51 14.51
CA GLN A 50 42.31 -14.06 15.19
C GLN A 50 42.72 -14.96 16.36
N ARG A 51 43.69 -15.86 16.14
CA ARG A 51 44.18 -16.78 17.18
C ARG A 51 44.81 -16.01 18.34
N GLN A 52 45.61 -15.00 18.04
CA GLN A 52 46.23 -14.16 19.06
C GLN A 52 45.19 -13.39 19.87
N ARG A 53 44.22 -12.74 19.23
CA ARG A 53 43.13 -12.01 19.91
C ARG A 53 42.27 -12.92 20.77
N MET A 54 41.97 -14.15 20.31
CA MET A 54 41.26 -15.14 21.12
C MET A 54 42.04 -15.56 22.36
N ALA A 55 43.34 -15.81 22.22
CA ALA A 55 44.20 -16.15 23.36
C ALA A 55 44.30 -15.00 24.38
N ASP A 56 44.34 -13.76 23.90
CA ASP A 56 44.41 -12.56 24.74
C ASP A 56 43.08 -12.26 25.44
N MET A 57 41.96 -12.52 24.77
CA MET A 57 40.63 -12.50 25.37
C MET A 57 40.50 -13.53 26.49
N ALA A 58 40.94 -14.77 26.26
CA ALA A 58 40.91 -15.83 27.28
C ALA A 58 41.78 -15.50 28.51
N LYS A 59 42.88 -14.76 28.30
CA LYS A 59 43.74 -14.22 29.38
C LYS A 59 43.16 -13.00 30.09
N GLY A 60 42.03 -12.47 29.62
CA GLY A 60 41.36 -11.31 30.23
C GLY A 60 42.03 -9.97 29.93
N ARG A 61 42.79 -9.85 28.83
CA ARG A 61 43.42 -8.57 28.42
C ARG A 61 42.37 -7.54 28.01
N PHE A 62 41.38 -7.96 27.23
CA PHE A 62 40.35 -7.05 26.74
C PHE A 62 39.18 -6.90 27.71
N LYS A 63 38.71 -5.66 27.87
CA LYS A 63 37.43 -5.36 28.54
C LYS A 63 36.24 -5.46 27.61
N LEU A 64 36.42 -5.12 26.33
CA LEU A 64 35.39 -5.22 25.31
C LEU A 64 35.90 -5.99 24.09
N VAL A 65 35.10 -6.95 23.61
CA VAL A 65 35.39 -7.69 22.39
C VAL A 65 34.15 -7.69 21.49
N TYR A 66 34.27 -7.06 20.32
CA TYR A 66 33.25 -7.06 19.29
C TYR A 66 33.35 -8.31 18.43
N ILE A 67 32.26 -9.04 18.21
CA ILE A 67 32.26 -10.35 17.53
C ILE A 67 31.19 -10.40 16.45
N ALA A 68 31.60 -10.76 15.24
CA ALA A 68 30.66 -10.91 14.13
C ALA A 68 29.87 -12.21 14.29
N PRO A 69 28.54 -12.23 14.05
CA PRO A 69 27.69 -13.36 14.39
C PRO A 69 28.10 -14.65 13.68
N GLU A 70 28.61 -14.58 12.45
CA GLU A 70 29.11 -15.74 11.70
C GLU A 70 30.24 -16.48 12.41
N ARG A 71 30.95 -15.84 13.35
CA ARG A 71 32.00 -16.51 14.13
C ARG A 71 31.47 -17.63 14.99
N PHE A 72 30.21 -17.54 15.43
CA PHE A 72 29.61 -18.60 16.22
C PHE A 72 29.44 -19.89 15.41
N ARG A 73 29.43 -19.86 14.06
CA ARG A 73 29.48 -21.03 13.15
C ARG A 73 30.65 -21.96 13.43
N VAL A 74 31.79 -21.41 13.79
CA VAL A 74 33.04 -22.15 13.90
C VAL A 74 33.10 -22.88 15.26
N PRO A 75 33.03 -24.22 15.31
CA PRO A 75 33.03 -24.95 16.59
C PRO A 75 34.28 -24.69 17.42
N ALA A 76 35.43 -24.52 16.76
CA ALA A 76 36.69 -24.16 17.42
C ALA A 76 36.61 -22.79 18.13
N PHE A 77 35.89 -21.82 17.55
CA PHE A 77 35.65 -20.52 18.17
C PHE A 77 34.76 -20.65 19.40
N VAL A 78 33.61 -21.34 19.27
CA VAL A 78 32.69 -21.58 20.39
C VAL A 78 33.39 -22.30 21.55
N LYS A 79 34.25 -23.29 21.25
CA LYS A 79 35.05 -23.98 22.25
C LYS A 79 36.08 -23.05 22.92
N ALA A 80 36.74 -22.19 22.15
CA ALA A 80 37.74 -21.26 22.69
C ALA A 80 37.10 -20.20 23.62
N ILE A 81 35.88 -19.74 23.31
CA ILE A 81 35.18 -18.75 24.15
C ILE A 81 34.49 -19.37 25.37
N ALA A 82 34.17 -20.67 25.35
CA ALA A 82 33.53 -21.36 26.47
C ALA A 82 34.37 -21.31 27.76
N ASP A 83 35.71 -21.29 27.62
CA ASP A 83 36.63 -21.18 28.76
C ASP A 83 36.84 -19.72 29.23
N THR A 84 36.26 -18.74 28.53
CA THR A 84 36.40 -17.31 28.86
C THR A 84 35.32 -16.89 29.86
N LYS A 85 35.71 -16.19 30.94
CA LYS A 85 34.75 -15.61 31.88
C LYS A 85 34.10 -14.37 31.26
N VAL A 86 32.80 -14.41 31.02
CA VAL A 86 32.04 -13.29 30.43
C VAL A 86 31.23 -12.61 31.52
N SER A 87 31.39 -11.29 31.68
CA SER A 87 30.60 -10.51 32.65
C SER A 87 29.31 -9.96 32.07
N LEU A 88 29.26 -9.72 30.76
CA LEU A 88 28.10 -9.19 30.06
C LEU A 88 28.13 -9.66 28.60
N PHE A 89 26.99 -10.16 28.12
CA PHE A 89 26.80 -10.53 26.72
C PHE A 89 25.85 -9.53 26.06
N VAL A 90 26.34 -8.78 25.09
CA VAL A 90 25.61 -7.71 24.42
C VAL A 90 25.27 -8.14 23.01
N VAL A 91 24.03 -7.95 22.62
CA VAL A 91 23.60 -8.05 21.22
C VAL A 91 23.24 -6.65 20.74
N ASP A 92 24.12 -6.07 19.94
CA ASP A 92 23.89 -4.79 19.27
C ASP A 92 23.08 -5.00 17.99
N GLU A 93 22.27 -4.01 17.64
CA GLU A 93 21.28 -4.10 16.56
C GLU A 93 20.41 -5.37 16.63
N ALA A 94 19.90 -5.67 17.82
CA ALA A 94 19.15 -6.88 18.13
C ALA A 94 17.90 -7.12 17.25
N HIS A 95 17.38 -6.09 16.57
CA HIS A 95 16.33 -6.26 15.57
C HIS A 95 16.75 -7.22 14.44
N CYS A 96 18.04 -7.36 14.16
CA CYS A 96 18.57 -8.36 13.23
C CYS A 96 18.20 -9.79 13.62
N ILE A 97 17.98 -10.11 14.90
CA ILE A 97 17.53 -11.45 15.31
C ILE A 97 16.15 -11.77 14.69
N SER A 98 15.25 -10.79 14.66
CA SER A 98 13.87 -10.95 14.18
C SER A 98 13.74 -10.68 12.68
N GLU A 99 14.34 -9.59 12.19
CA GLU A 99 14.21 -9.19 10.79
C GLU A 99 15.20 -9.93 9.87
N TRP A 100 16.38 -10.29 10.36
CA TRP A 100 17.47 -10.83 9.54
C TRP A 100 17.80 -12.28 9.89
N GLY A 101 17.42 -12.76 11.08
CA GLY A 101 17.59 -14.16 11.50
C GLY A 101 16.84 -15.14 10.60
N HIS A 102 15.92 -14.66 9.76
CA HIS A 102 15.15 -15.46 8.82
C HIS A 102 15.36 -15.10 7.33
N ASP A 103 16.09 -14.03 7.01
CA ASP A 103 16.24 -13.50 5.64
C ASP A 103 17.70 -13.17 5.23
N PHE A 104 18.65 -12.96 6.16
CA PHE A 104 20.00 -12.49 5.79
C PHE A 104 21.17 -12.95 6.69
N ARG A 105 20.97 -13.34 7.96
CA ARG A 105 22.03 -13.94 8.82
C ARG A 105 21.45 -14.92 9.85
N PRO A 106 21.25 -16.21 9.50
CA PRO A 106 20.78 -17.25 10.43
C PRO A 106 21.70 -17.43 11.65
N ASP A 107 22.94 -16.95 11.60
CA ASP A 107 23.91 -16.95 12.68
C ASP A 107 23.39 -16.41 14.01
N TYR A 108 22.48 -15.43 13.97
CA TYR A 108 21.86 -14.87 15.18
C TYR A 108 21.00 -15.89 15.95
N LEU A 109 20.43 -16.89 15.27
CA LEU A 109 19.63 -17.94 15.92
C LEU A 109 20.49 -18.82 16.83
N ARG A 110 21.80 -18.89 16.56
CA ARG A 110 22.75 -19.71 17.32
C ARG A 110 23.14 -19.09 18.65
N LEU A 111 22.87 -17.80 18.85
CA LEU A 111 23.12 -17.12 20.12
C LEU A 111 22.38 -17.79 21.28
N ARG A 112 21.20 -18.37 21.01
CA ARG A 112 20.43 -19.19 21.95
C ARG A 112 21.23 -20.34 22.56
N GLU A 113 22.06 -20.99 21.76
CA GLU A 113 22.87 -22.14 22.16
C GLU A 113 24.19 -21.72 22.80
N VAL A 114 24.74 -20.57 22.38
CA VAL A 114 26.01 -20.04 22.85
C VAL A 114 25.91 -19.40 24.23
N ILE A 115 24.83 -18.66 24.53
CA ILE A 115 24.68 -17.98 25.83
C ILE A 115 24.80 -18.96 27.02
N PRO A 116 24.16 -20.15 27.00
CA PRO A 116 24.36 -21.16 28.04
C PRO A 116 25.79 -21.69 28.16
N SER A 117 26.51 -21.85 27.04
CA SER A 117 27.89 -22.38 27.07
C SER A 117 28.90 -21.39 27.65
N LEU A 118 28.55 -20.10 27.71
CA LEU A 118 29.33 -19.05 28.36
C LEU A 118 29.05 -18.92 29.87
N GLY A 119 28.31 -19.86 30.47
CA GLY A 119 27.94 -19.82 31.89
C GLY A 119 26.74 -18.92 32.21
N GLN A 120 25.89 -18.65 31.21
CA GLN A 120 24.69 -17.81 31.32
C GLN A 120 24.97 -16.39 31.88
N PRO A 121 25.84 -15.60 31.22
CA PRO A 121 26.07 -14.23 31.62
C PRO A 121 24.79 -13.37 31.49
N PRO A 122 24.70 -12.23 32.20
CA PRO A 122 23.68 -11.22 31.92
C PRO A 122 23.66 -10.85 30.43
N VAL A 123 22.47 -10.77 29.84
CA VAL A 123 22.28 -10.47 28.42
C VAL A 123 21.64 -9.10 28.25
N LEU A 124 22.23 -8.26 27.40
CA LEU A 124 21.71 -6.95 27.03
C LEU A 124 21.49 -6.90 25.50
N ALA A 125 20.24 -6.77 25.07
CA ALA A 125 19.89 -6.58 23.67
C ALA A 125 19.55 -5.11 23.40
N LEU A 126 20.14 -4.51 22.37
CA LEU A 126 19.98 -3.09 22.03
C LEU A 126 19.51 -2.95 20.59
N THR A 127 18.52 -2.10 20.36
CA THR A 127 18.05 -1.79 19.01
C THR A 127 17.40 -0.41 18.99
N ALA A 128 17.59 0.33 17.91
CA ALA A 128 16.98 1.65 17.74
C ALA A 128 15.52 1.56 17.25
N THR A 129 15.17 0.52 16.51
CA THR A 129 13.86 0.40 15.84
C THR A 129 13.33 -1.02 15.98
N ALA A 130 12.44 -1.24 16.94
CA ALA A 130 11.78 -2.52 17.13
C ALA A 130 10.31 -2.32 17.49
N THR A 131 9.42 -2.86 16.65
CA THR A 131 8.00 -2.99 16.98
C THR A 131 7.80 -3.97 18.14
N VAL A 132 6.64 -3.93 18.79
CA VAL A 132 6.32 -4.86 19.90
C VAL A 132 6.52 -6.33 19.49
N LYS A 133 6.11 -6.71 18.28
CA LYS A 133 6.33 -8.06 17.73
C LYS A 133 7.82 -8.40 17.65
N VAL A 134 8.65 -7.47 17.16
CA VAL A 134 10.10 -7.66 17.06
C VAL A 134 10.74 -7.77 18.45
N GLN A 135 10.28 -6.99 19.43
CA GLN A 135 10.76 -7.07 20.81
C GLN A 135 10.45 -8.45 21.43
N ASP A 136 9.23 -8.96 21.25
CA ASP A 136 8.83 -10.29 21.73
C ASP A 136 9.66 -11.40 21.07
N ASP A 137 9.93 -11.27 19.77
CA ASP A 137 10.72 -12.23 19.01
C ASP A 137 12.19 -12.24 19.46
N ILE A 138 12.81 -11.09 19.70
CA ILE A 138 14.17 -11.01 20.27
C ILE A 138 14.27 -11.79 21.59
N VAL A 139 13.32 -11.59 22.49
CA VAL A 139 13.28 -12.28 23.79
C VAL A 139 13.12 -13.80 23.62
N SER A 140 12.22 -14.21 22.71
CA SER A 140 11.97 -15.61 22.42
C SER A 140 13.18 -16.31 21.82
N GLN A 141 13.84 -15.68 20.84
CA GLN A 141 14.97 -16.24 20.10
C GLN A 141 16.23 -16.31 20.96
N LEU A 142 16.50 -15.30 21.79
CA LEU A 142 17.63 -15.36 22.73
C LEU A 142 17.41 -16.35 23.89
N ALA A 143 16.17 -16.82 24.08
CA ALA A 143 15.76 -17.70 25.18
C ALA A 143 16.09 -17.15 26.59
N VAL A 144 15.93 -15.84 26.77
CA VAL A 144 16.12 -15.15 28.06
C VAL A 144 14.78 -14.55 28.51
N PRO A 145 13.86 -15.34 29.09
CA PRO A 145 12.48 -14.92 29.32
C PRO A 145 12.33 -13.82 30.37
N GLN A 146 13.34 -13.59 31.22
CA GLN A 146 13.33 -12.58 32.28
C GLN A 146 13.93 -11.24 31.87
N MET A 147 14.14 -10.99 30.57
CA MET A 147 14.75 -9.75 30.09
C MET A 147 13.83 -8.54 30.36
N GLU A 148 14.32 -7.58 31.15
CA GLU A 148 13.61 -6.33 31.40
C GLU A 148 13.61 -5.46 30.13
N ARG A 149 12.44 -4.90 29.79
CA ARG A 149 12.26 -4.08 28.58
C ARG A 149 12.31 -2.61 28.93
N VAL A 150 13.35 -1.93 28.45
CA VAL A 150 13.47 -0.48 28.56
C VAL A 150 13.25 0.14 27.19
N VAL A 151 12.03 0.63 26.94
CA VAL A 151 11.69 1.33 25.70
C VAL A 151 11.73 2.83 25.97
N THR A 152 12.77 3.50 25.47
CA THR A 152 12.81 4.96 25.41
C THR A 152 12.02 5.43 24.19
N GLY A 153 11.36 6.59 24.28
CA GLY A 153 10.49 7.08 23.22
C GLY A 153 11.16 7.16 21.84
N PHE A 154 10.38 6.88 20.80
CA PHE A 154 10.71 6.97 19.38
C PHE A 154 10.48 8.40 18.83
N ASN A 155 10.16 9.37 19.69
CA ASN A 155 9.86 10.71 19.23
C ASN A 155 11.15 11.51 18.96
N ARG A 156 11.46 11.75 17.68
CA ARG A 156 12.57 12.61 17.25
C ARG A 156 12.06 14.02 16.97
N GLU A 157 11.96 14.84 18.01
CA GLU A 157 11.29 16.16 17.98
C GLU A 157 11.84 17.12 16.92
N ASN A 158 13.13 17.00 16.60
CA ASN A 158 13.84 17.85 15.66
C ASN A 158 13.64 17.47 14.17
N LEU A 159 13.02 16.33 13.88
CA LEU A 159 12.80 15.88 12.50
C LEU A 159 11.46 16.36 11.93
N SER A 160 11.46 16.86 10.70
CA SER A 160 10.24 17.14 9.95
C SER A 160 10.00 16.06 8.92
N PHE A 161 8.82 15.43 8.90
CA PHE A 161 8.48 14.37 7.95
C PHE A 161 7.58 14.88 6.84
N GLU A 162 7.89 14.59 5.59
CA GLU A 162 7.11 15.03 4.43
C GLU A 162 6.99 13.91 3.39
N VAL A 163 5.85 13.86 2.70
CA VAL A 163 5.72 13.06 1.47
C VAL A 163 5.18 13.94 0.36
N ARG A 164 5.94 14.03 -0.73
CA ARG A 164 5.53 14.72 -1.96
C ARG A 164 5.06 13.68 -2.95
N TYR A 165 3.83 13.83 -3.44
CA TYR A 165 3.28 12.96 -4.46
C TYR A 165 3.86 13.32 -5.82
N THR A 166 4.50 12.36 -6.48
CA THR A 166 5.25 12.52 -7.73
C THR A 166 4.92 11.32 -8.62
N PRO A 167 3.81 11.36 -9.38
CA PRO A 167 3.33 10.20 -10.13
C PRO A 167 4.25 9.86 -11.31
N LYS A 168 4.97 10.84 -11.87
CA LYS A 168 5.93 10.64 -12.96
C LYS A 168 7.36 10.89 -12.51
N GLU A 169 8.31 10.32 -13.25
CA GLU A 169 9.74 10.54 -13.03
C GLU A 169 10.15 12.01 -13.18
N GLU A 170 9.57 12.71 -14.16
CA GLU A 170 9.76 14.16 -14.36
C GLU A 170 9.36 14.97 -13.11
N ASP A 171 8.28 14.56 -12.43
CA ASP A 171 7.83 15.20 -11.19
C ASP A 171 8.83 14.97 -10.05
N LYS A 172 9.42 13.77 -9.96
CA LYS A 172 10.45 13.45 -8.96
C LYS A 172 11.67 14.34 -9.13
N LEU A 173 12.22 14.43 -10.35
CA LEU A 173 13.38 15.26 -10.65
C LEU A 173 13.09 16.75 -10.39
N ALA A 174 11.92 17.25 -10.78
CA ALA A 174 11.52 18.62 -10.52
C ALA A 174 11.42 18.93 -9.02
N GLN A 175 10.82 18.03 -8.24
CA GLN A 175 10.74 18.18 -6.78
C GLN A 175 12.10 18.06 -6.10
N LEU A 176 12.96 17.14 -6.55
CA LEU A 176 14.32 16.98 -6.04
C LEU A 176 15.15 18.26 -6.29
N ARG A 177 15.10 18.82 -7.50
CA ARG A 177 15.76 20.09 -7.84
C ARG A 177 15.32 21.22 -6.92
N ARG A 178 14.01 21.35 -6.69
CA ARG A 178 13.45 22.37 -5.78
C ARG A 178 13.91 22.17 -4.33
N LEU A 179 13.93 20.94 -3.85
CA LEU A 179 14.37 20.63 -2.48
C LEU A 179 15.86 20.95 -2.27
N LEU A 180 16.70 20.65 -3.27
CA LEU A 180 18.14 20.89 -3.23
C LEU A 180 18.49 22.39 -3.28
N SER A 181 17.67 23.20 -3.94
CA SER A 181 17.84 24.66 -3.96
C SER A 181 17.31 25.34 -2.69
N GLU A 182 16.25 24.81 -2.08
CA GLU A 182 15.68 25.34 -0.83
C GLU A 182 16.53 25.03 0.41
N LEU A 183 17.20 23.88 0.42
CA LEU A 183 17.88 23.37 1.62
C LEU A 183 19.39 23.54 1.53
N THR A 184 20.02 23.80 2.67
CA THR A 184 21.48 23.92 2.83
C THR A 184 22.03 22.88 3.79
N GLY A 185 23.35 22.65 3.74
CA GLY A 185 24.04 21.65 4.57
C GLY A 185 24.07 20.26 3.93
N SER A 186 24.55 19.28 4.69
CA SER A 186 24.82 17.93 4.19
C SER A 186 23.57 17.05 4.19
N GLY A 187 23.44 16.16 3.21
CA GLY A 187 22.26 15.31 3.08
C GLY A 187 22.46 14.02 2.29
N ILE A 188 21.52 13.09 2.42
CA ILE A 188 21.54 11.79 1.75
C ILE A 188 20.31 11.68 0.84
N VAL A 189 20.50 11.19 -0.39
CA VAL A 189 19.42 10.84 -1.31
C VAL A 189 19.35 9.32 -1.46
N TYR A 190 18.32 8.70 -0.89
CA TYR A 190 18.09 7.26 -0.99
C TYR A 190 17.34 6.89 -2.27
N VAL A 191 17.88 5.95 -3.03
CA VAL A 191 17.31 5.45 -4.30
C VAL A 191 17.09 3.93 -4.25
N GLY A 192 16.33 3.40 -5.21
CA GLY A 192 15.88 2.01 -5.22
C GLY A 192 16.90 1.01 -5.78
N THR A 193 17.71 1.42 -6.75
CA THR A 193 18.62 0.53 -7.50
C THR A 193 20.04 1.10 -7.63
N ARG A 194 20.98 0.23 -8.01
CA ARG A 194 22.39 0.60 -8.25
C ARG A 194 22.55 1.53 -9.46
N ARG A 195 21.70 1.36 -10.48
CA ARG A 195 21.74 2.25 -11.65
C ARG A 195 21.24 3.65 -11.29
N GLU A 196 20.14 3.73 -10.54
CA GLU A 196 19.61 5.01 -10.09
C GLU A 196 20.58 5.77 -9.18
N THR A 197 21.48 5.10 -8.44
CA THR A 197 22.47 5.82 -7.63
C THR A 197 23.39 6.69 -8.46
N GLU A 198 23.80 6.21 -9.63
CA GLU A 198 24.68 6.94 -10.55
C GLU A 198 23.87 8.05 -11.26
N GLU A 199 22.71 7.72 -11.82
CA GLU A 199 21.83 8.67 -12.52
C GLU A 199 21.41 9.84 -11.61
N VAL A 200 21.01 9.55 -10.37
CA VAL A 200 20.62 10.58 -9.40
C VAL A 200 21.85 11.32 -8.87
N ALA A 201 23.00 10.68 -8.69
CA ALA A 201 24.22 11.39 -8.30
C ALA A 201 24.61 12.45 -9.33
N GLU A 202 24.59 12.09 -10.62
CA GLU A 202 24.88 13.02 -11.73
C GLU A 202 23.88 14.19 -11.77
N PHE A 203 22.58 13.91 -11.66
CA PHE A 203 21.56 14.95 -11.62
C PHE A 203 21.74 15.90 -10.43
N VAL A 204 22.00 15.35 -9.23
CA VAL A 204 22.20 16.16 -8.03
C VAL A 204 23.48 16.97 -8.16
N ALA A 205 24.55 16.42 -8.73
CA ALA A 205 25.81 17.12 -8.99
C ALA A 205 25.61 18.31 -9.93
N GLU A 206 24.82 18.15 -11.00
CA GLU A 206 24.45 19.24 -11.92
C GLU A 206 23.69 20.35 -11.18
N VAL A 207 22.70 19.99 -10.35
CA VAL A 207 21.84 20.96 -9.65
C VAL A 207 22.63 21.76 -8.62
N ILE A 208 23.53 21.13 -7.85
CA ILE A 208 24.28 21.80 -6.78
C ILE A 208 25.62 22.37 -7.25
N GLY A 209 26.09 22.01 -8.45
CA GLY A 209 27.38 22.44 -8.99
C GLY A 209 28.58 21.88 -8.23
N ALA A 210 28.47 20.68 -7.64
CA ALA A 210 29.54 20.04 -6.86
C ALA A 210 29.52 18.52 -7.02
N ASN A 211 30.63 17.86 -6.73
CA ASN A 211 30.71 16.40 -6.81
C ASN A 211 29.78 15.72 -5.80
N VAL A 212 29.06 14.69 -6.25
CA VAL A 212 28.14 13.89 -5.45
C VAL A 212 28.53 12.42 -5.62
N PRO A 213 29.11 11.78 -4.59
CA PRO A 213 29.41 10.36 -4.65
C PRO A 213 28.12 9.52 -4.76
N ALA A 214 28.16 8.51 -5.61
CA ALA A 214 27.22 7.39 -5.60
C ALA A 214 27.70 6.33 -4.59
N TYR A 215 26.78 5.71 -3.84
CA TYR A 215 27.11 4.63 -2.92
C TYR A 215 26.13 3.46 -3.01
N HIS A 216 26.64 2.29 -3.41
CA HIS A 216 25.88 1.05 -3.40
C HIS A 216 26.79 -0.16 -3.16
N GLY A 217 26.20 -1.28 -2.73
CA GLY A 217 26.93 -2.52 -2.45
C GLY A 217 27.53 -3.23 -3.67
N GLY A 218 27.48 -2.61 -4.86
CA GLY A 218 28.16 -3.09 -6.06
C GLY A 218 29.50 -2.41 -6.33
N LEU A 219 29.83 -1.35 -5.57
CA LEU A 219 31.11 -0.65 -5.70
C LEU A 219 32.24 -1.46 -5.05
N PRO A 220 33.46 -1.40 -5.62
CA PRO A 220 34.68 -1.87 -4.96
C PRO A 220 34.86 -1.31 -3.55
N ASP A 221 35.52 -2.06 -2.67
CA ASP A 221 35.67 -1.73 -1.24
C ASP A 221 36.41 -0.39 -1.02
N ASP A 222 37.42 -0.11 -1.83
CA ASP A 222 38.18 1.14 -1.84
C ASP A 222 37.32 2.33 -2.29
N GLU A 223 36.52 2.17 -3.36
CA GLU A 223 35.58 3.20 -3.81
C GLU A 223 34.49 3.50 -2.77
N ARG A 224 33.92 2.46 -2.13
CA ARG A 224 32.96 2.65 -1.02
C ARG A 224 33.57 3.43 0.13
N THR A 225 34.80 3.07 0.50
CA THR A 225 35.52 3.76 1.58
C THR A 225 35.78 5.22 1.22
N ALA A 226 36.24 5.50 -0.01
CA ALA A 226 36.48 6.86 -0.47
C ALA A 226 35.19 7.71 -0.52
N ALA A 227 34.07 7.15 -1.00
CA ALA A 227 32.77 7.82 -1.01
C ALA A 227 32.26 8.13 0.40
N GLN A 228 32.39 7.17 1.32
CA GLN A 228 32.01 7.35 2.72
C GLN A 228 32.87 8.43 3.40
N GLU A 229 34.19 8.36 3.26
CA GLU A 229 35.12 9.35 3.82
C GLU A 229 34.88 10.75 3.25
N ALA A 230 34.59 10.86 1.95
CA ALA A 230 34.28 12.14 1.32
C ALA A 230 33.04 12.81 1.93
N PHE A 231 31.99 12.03 2.19
CA PHE A 231 30.77 12.54 2.83
C PHE A 231 30.97 12.82 4.34
N MET A 232 31.65 11.92 5.05
CA MET A 232 31.90 12.06 6.48
C MET A 232 32.82 13.25 6.80
N GLY A 233 33.83 13.49 5.95
CA GLY A 233 34.80 14.57 6.07
C GLY A 233 34.40 15.88 5.38
N ASP A 234 33.12 16.07 5.05
CA ASP A 234 32.56 17.29 4.43
C ASP A 234 33.16 17.69 3.07
N LYS A 235 33.86 16.78 2.39
CA LYS A 235 34.32 16.97 0.99
C LYS A 235 33.17 16.88 0.00
N ALA A 236 32.15 16.08 0.32
CA ALA A 236 30.93 15.95 -0.45
C ALA A 236 29.74 16.39 0.41
N ARG A 237 28.96 17.35 -0.10
CA ARG A 237 27.75 17.85 0.58
C ARG A 237 26.61 16.82 0.54
N VAL A 238 26.43 16.16 -0.59
CA VAL A 238 25.34 15.21 -0.82
C VAL A 238 25.92 13.89 -1.25
N VAL A 239 25.29 12.79 -0.86
CA VAL A 239 25.59 11.43 -1.34
C VAL A 239 24.30 10.78 -1.81
N ALA A 240 24.32 10.19 -3.00
CA ALA A 240 23.22 9.40 -3.52
C ALA A 240 23.50 7.92 -3.23
N ALA A 241 22.55 7.22 -2.61
CA ALA A 241 22.83 5.90 -2.10
C ALA A 241 21.64 4.93 -2.09
N THR A 242 21.95 3.64 -2.18
CA THR A 242 20.99 2.58 -1.83
C THR A 242 20.96 2.35 -0.31
N LYS A 243 20.08 1.47 0.16
CA LYS A 243 20.02 1.00 1.56
C LYS A 243 21.38 0.55 2.13
N ALA A 244 22.35 0.18 1.29
CA ALA A 244 23.70 -0.18 1.69
C ALA A 244 24.42 0.97 2.45
N PHE A 245 24.09 2.22 2.17
CA PHE A 245 24.67 3.39 2.85
C PHE A 245 23.84 3.72 4.09
N GLY A 246 24.26 3.22 5.25
CA GLY A 246 23.58 3.61 6.47
C GLY A 246 24.12 2.94 7.72
N MET A 247 24.23 1.64 7.71
CA MET A 247 24.75 0.87 8.82
C MET A 247 26.19 1.32 9.17
N GLY A 248 26.37 2.01 10.31
CA GLY A 248 27.67 2.59 10.73
C GLY A 248 27.87 4.09 10.49
N ILE A 249 26.96 4.77 9.80
CA ILE A 249 27.09 6.23 9.58
C ILE A 249 26.71 6.99 10.85
N ASP A 250 27.66 7.74 11.39
CA ASP A 250 27.47 8.63 12.55
C ASP A 250 27.94 10.06 12.28
N LYS A 251 27.43 10.66 11.20
CA LYS A 251 27.59 12.10 10.95
C LYS A 251 26.48 12.87 11.69
N PRO A 252 26.82 13.71 12.68
CA PRO A 252 25.82 14.31 13.57
C PRO A 252 24.94 15.37 12.87
N ASP A 253 25.47 15.98 11.82
CA ASP A 253 24.99 17.22 11.23
C ASP A 253 24.30 17.06 9.86
N ILE A 254 23.73 15.88 9.58
CA ILE A 254 22.90 15.65 8.39
C ILE A 254 21.61 16.47 8.48
N ARG A 255 21.39 17.37 7.54
CA ARG A 255 20.26 18.33 7.51
C ARG A 255 19.05 17.84 6.75
N PHE A 256 19.24 16.97 5.77
CA PHE A 256 18.12 16.40 5.04
C PHE A 256 18.38 14.96 4.61
N ILE A 257 17.29 14.18 4.58
CA ILE A 257 17.24 12.85 3.99
C ILE A 257 16.11 12.89 2.96
N PHE A 258 16.44 12.60 1.70
CA PHE A 258 15.44 12.47 0.64
C PHE A 258 15.33 11.03 0.22
N HIS A 259 14.13 10.48 0.26
CA HIS A 259 13.82 9.18 -0.31
C HIS A 259 13.26 9.40 -1.71
N TYR A 260 14.11 9.17 -2.72
CA TYR A 260 13.74 9.23 -4.14
C TYR A 260 12.89 8.03 -4.56
N ALA A 261 13.13 6.89 -3.91
CA ALA A 261 12.34 5.67 -4.06
C ALA A 261 11.65 5.30 -2.74
N LEU A 262 10.48 4.68 -2.84
CA LEU A 262 9.73 4.17 -1.70
C LEU A 262 10.51 3.07 -0.96
N PRO A 263 10.82 3.23 0.34
CA PRO A 263 11.36 2.15 1.16
C PRO A 263 10.41 0.96 1.26
N GLY A 264 10.96 -0.25 1.38
CA GLY A 264 10.15 -1.48 1.47
C GLY A 264 9.34 -1.63 2.76
N THR A 265 9.74 -0.92 3.83
CA THR A 265 9.06 -0.98 5.14
C THR A 265 9.15 0.35 5.90
N LEU A 266 8.29 0.53 6.91
CA LEU A 266 8.33 1.71 7.79
C LEU A 266 9.55 1.71 8.71
N GLU A 267 10.03 0.54 9.12
CA GLU A 267 11.25 0.38 9.90
C GLU A 267 12.46 0.91 9.12
N ALA A 268 12.61 0.50 7.86
CA ALA A 268 13.68 1.00 6.99
C ALA A 268 13.60 2.52 6.81
N TYR A 269 12.42 3.04 6.46
CA TYR A 269 12.20 4.49 6.32
C TYR A 269 12.58 5.26 7.60
N TYR A 270 12.14 4.79 8.76
CA TYR A 270 12.40 5.46 10.04
C TYR A 270 13.86 5.37 10.46
N GLN A 271 14.53 4.23 10.25
CA GLN A 271 15.98 4.09 10.47
C GLN A 271 16.77 5.07 9.59
N GLU A 272 16.44 5.12 8.29
CA GLU A 272 17.09 5.98 7.30
C GLU A 272 16.86 7.46 7.60
N ALA A 273 15.61 7.85 7.88
CA ALA A 273 15.26 9.21 8.30
C ALA A 273 15.92 9.60 9.64
N GLY A 274 16.06 8.65 10.57
CA GLY A 274 16.67 8.85 11.89
C GLY A 274 18.16 9.20 11.87
N ARG A 275 18.82 9.11 10.71
CA ARG A 275 20.20 9.57 10.47
C ARG A 275 20.32 11.08 10.49
N ALA A 276 19.24 11.78 10.14
CA ALA A 276 19.22 13.23 10.14
C ALA A 276 19.27 13.78 11.58
N GLY A 277 19.88 14.96 11.75
CA GLY A 277 19.81 15.75 12.98
C GLY A 277 20.14 14.99 14.25
N ARG A 278 21.25 14.24 14.28
CA ARG A 278 21.72 13.58 15.51
C ARG A 278 22.31 14.58 16.51
N ASP A 279 22.74 15.74 16.03
CA ASP A 279 23.06 16.93 16.83
C ASP A 279 21.83 17.60 17.50
N GLY A 280 20.62 17.07 17.29
CA GLY A 280 19.37 17.62 17.82
C GLY A 280 18.84 18.86 17.10
N LYS A 281 19.54 19.35 16.07
CA LYS A 281 19.09 20.51 15.28
C LYS A 281 18.01 20.11 14.27
N PRO A 282 17.19 21.06 13.78
CA PRO A 282 16.17 20.77 12.78
C PRO A 282 16.72 20.07 11.54
N ALA A 283 16.02 19.04 11.08
CA ALA A 283 16.33 18.33 9.84
C ALA A 283 15.06 17.87 9.12
N ARG A 284 15.10 17.77 7.79
CA ARG A 284 13.94 17.45 6.95
C ARG A 284 14.09 16.08 6.29
N CYS A 285 13.06 15.24 6.44
CA CYS A 285 12.98 13.91 5.88
C CYS A 285 11.83 13.88 4.86
N VAL A 286 12.16 13.85 3.56
CA VAL A 286 11.19 13.99 2.48
C VAL A 286 11.16 12.73 1.63
N LEU A 287 9.99 12.11 1.48
CA LEU A 287 9.76 11.02 0.54
C LEU A 287 9.09 11.54 -0.74
N LEU A 288 9.70 11.27 -1.89
CA LEU A 288 9.11 11.48 -3.21
C LEU A 288 8.36 10.19 -3.58
N TYR A 289 7.04 10.20 -3.41
CA TYR A 289 6.21 9.02 -3.55
C TYR A 289 5.58 8.94 -4.93
N SER A 290 5.95 7.93 -5.71
CA SER A 290 5.16 7.44 -6.84
C SER A 290 4.41 6.16 -6.46
N PRO A 291 3.13 6.00 -6.83
CA PRO A 291 2.43 4.72 -6.75
C PRO A 291 3.14 3.59 -7.51
N GLU A 292 3.89 3.92 -8.56
CA GLU A 292 4.63 2.94 -9.38
C GLU A 292 5.83 2.36 -8.62
N ASP A 293 6.37 3.07 -7.62
CA ASP A 293 7.49 2.59 -6.79
C ASP A 293 7.13 1.32 -6.00
N ARG A 294 5.83 1.10 -5.77
CA ARG A 294 5.31 -0.13 -5.16
C ARG A 294 5.73 -1.36 -5.96
N ALA A 295 5.68 -1.29 -7.29
CA ALA A 295 5.98 -2.44 -8.16
C ALA A 295 7.42 -2.92 -7.98
N LEU A 296 8.36 -1.99 -7.77
CA LEU A 296 9.76 -2.33 -7.49
C LEU A 296 9.92 -3.10 -6.18
N GLN A 297 9.23 -2.67 -5.12
CA GLN A 297 9.26 -3.37 -3.83
C GLN A 297 8.55 -4.72 -3.89
N GLU A 298 7.44 -4.82 -4.62
CA GLU A 298 6.77 -6.11 -4.86
C GLU A 298 7.70 -7.06 -5.62
N TYR A 299 8.36 -6.60 -6.68
CA TYR A 299 9.36 -7.37 -7.42
C TYR A 299 10.47 -7.92 -6.51
N PHE A 300 11.03 -7.09 -5.60
CA PHE A 300 12.02 -7.57 -4.63
C PHE A 300 11.47 -8.63 -3.68
N ILE A 301 10.22 -8.49 -3.23
CA ILE A 301 9.56 -9.49 -2.38
C ILE A 301 9.35 -10.81 -3.14
N GLU A 302 8.92 -10.73 -4.41
CA GLU A 302 8.67 -11.90 -5.23
C GLU A 302 9.96 -12.64 -5.57
N ASN A 303 10.99 -11.92 -6.01
CA ASN A 303 12.29 -12.49 -6.32
C ASN A 303 13.00 -13.08 -5.10
N GLY A 304 12.84 -12.48 -3.92
CA GLY A 304 13.40 -13.00 -2.67
C GLY A 304 12.63 -14.20 -2.10
N THR A 305 11.48 -14.58 -2.65
CA THR A 305 10.68 -15.71 -2.17
C THR A 305 10.96 -16.96 -3.01
N PRO A 306 11.59 -18.02 -2.46
CA PRO A 306 11.82 -19.25 -3.20
C PRO A 306 10.50 -19.98 -3.48
N THR A 307 10.36 -20.49 -4.70
CA THR A 307 9.25 -21.34 -5.12
C THR A 307 9.55 -22.81 -4.82
N ARG A 308 8.53 -23.67 -4.97
CA ARG A 308 8.72 -25.12 -4.88
C ARG A 308 9.79 -25.62 -5.83
N GLN A 309 9.79 -25.14 -7.08
CA GLN A 309 10.74 -25.57 -8.08
C GLN A 309 12.17 -25.17 -7.69
N ASP A 310 12.36 -23.97 -7.15
CA ASP A 310 13.67 -23.52 -6.66
C ASP A 310 14.19 -24.43 -5.55
N LEU A 311 13.35 -24.72 -4.55
CA LEU A 311 13.72 -25.58 -3.42
C LEU A 311 14.07 -27.01 -3.84
N VAL A 312 13.27 -27.59 -4.75
CA VAL A 312 13.53 -28.94 -5.30
C VAL A 312 14.81 -28.94 -6.12
N SER A 313 15.05 -27.91 -6.93
CA SER A 313 16.25 -27.81 -7.76
C SER A 313 17.51 -27.63 -6.94
N ILE A 314 17.48 -26.77 -5.91
CA ILE A 314 18.60 -26.59 -4.94
C ILE A 314 18.91 -27.90 -4.25
N PHE A 315 17.90 -28.55 -3.67
CA PHE A 315 18.14 -29.81 -2.98
C PHE A 315 18.64 -30.90 -3.91
N GLY A 316 18.12 -30.96 -5.14
CA GLY A 316 18.61 -31.88 -6.18
C GLY A 316 20.09 -31.67 -6.47
N ALA A 317 20.52 -30.43 -6.67
CA ALA A 317 21.92 -30.07 -6.90
C ALA A 317 22.82 -30.39 -5.71
N LEU A 318 22.37 -30.11 -4.48
CA LEU A 318 23.09 -30.46 -3.26
C LEU A 318 23.23 -31.98 -3.13
N ARG A 319 22.17 -32.73 -3.43
CA ARG A 319 22.20 -34.20 -3.41
C ARG A 319 23.16 -34.78 -4.44
N GLU A 320 23.15 -34.24 -5.67
CA GLU A 320 24.07 -34.65 -6.72
C GLU A 320 25.53 -34.38 -6.31
N ALA A 321 25.81 -33.21 -5.73
CA ALA A 321 27.13 -32.85 -5.27
C ALA A 321 27.60 -33.63 -4.03
N ALA A 322 26.68 -34.07 -3.17
CA ALA A 322 27.01 -34.87 -2.00
C ALA A 322 27.42 -36.31 -2.34
N GLY A 323 26.87 -36.88 -3.40
CA GLY A 323 27.03 -38.30 -3.74
C GLY A 323 26.71 -39.18 -2.52
N ASP A 324 27.62 -40.12 -2.20
CA ASP A 324 27.48 -41.02 -1.05
C ASP A 324 27.95 -40.41 0.28
N THR A 325 28.62 -39.25 0.25
CA THR A 325 29.31 -38.70 1.42
C THR A 325 28.42 -37.88 2.34
N ARG A 326 27.16 -37.65 1.96
CA ARG A 326 26.20 -36.70 2.59
C ARG A 326 26.67 -35.25 2.67
N HIS A 327 27.90 -34.93 2.26
CA HIS A 327 28.48 -33.60 2.33
C HIS A 327 28.56 -33.02 0.91
N ALA A 328 27.82 -31.94 0.66
CA ALA A 328 27.85 -31.25 -0.63
C ALA A 328 28.72 -29.99 -0.53
N ALA A 329 29.53 -29.74 -1.56
CA ALA A 329 30.20 -28.47 -1.77
C ALA A 329 29.89 -27.99 -3.19
N LEU A 330 29.27 -26.82 -3.30
CA LEU A 330 28.90 -26.21 -4.58
C LEU A 330 29.50 -24.81 -4.69
N PRO A 331 30.22 -24.50 -5.78
CA PRO A 331 30.58 -23.11 -6.09
C PRO A 331 29.32 -22.25 -6.24
N ARG A 332 29.33 -21.03 -5.70
CA ARG A 332 28.14 -20.16 -5.64
C ARG A 332 27.56 -19.87 -7.02
N GLU A 333 28.44 -19.63 -8.00
CA GLU A 333 28.08 -19.46 -9.41
C GLU A 333 27.29 -20.64 -9.98
N LYS A 334 27.63 -21.87 -9.57
CA LYS A 334 26.94 -23.09 -10.03
C LYS A 334 25.54 -23.20 -9.43
N VAL A 335 25.39 -22.81 -8.16
CA VAL A 335 24.09 -22.76 -7.47
C VAL A 335 23.19 -21.70 -8.11
N GLU A 336 23.72 -20.50 -8.38
CA GLU A 336 22.99 -19.41 -9.02
C GLU A 336 22.59 -19.76 -10.46
N ALA A 337 23.51 -20.35 -11.24
CA ALA A 337 23.26 -20.77 -12.61
C ALA A 337 22.18 -21.86 -12.72
N GLN A 338 22.14 -22.82 -11.78
CA GLN A 338 21.11 -23.86 -11.75
C GLN A 338 19.71 -23.33 -11.39
N LEU A 339 19.64 -22.16 -10.74
CA LEU A 339 18.39 -21.56 -10.29
C LEU A 339 17.85 -20.46 -11.20
N GLY A 340 18.70 -19.87 -12.05
CA GLY A 340 18.37 -18.62 -12.73
C GLY A 340 17.93 -17.53 -11.74
N ALA A 341 18.46 -17.57 -10.52
CA ALA A 341 17.97 -16.78 -9.39
C ALA A 341 19.08 -15.93 -8.78
N HIS A 342 18.68 -14.75 -8.28
CA HIS A 342 19.57 -13.86 -7.54
C HIS A 342 20.08 -14.51 -6.25
N GLU A 343 21.32 -14.15 -5.88
CA GLU A 343 22.04 -14.52 -4.66
C GLU A 343 21.16 -14.56 -3.39
N THR A 344 20.30 -13.56 -3.20
CA THR A 344 19.43 -13.46 -2.02
C THR A 344 18.40 -14.60 -1.95
N LYS A 345 17.88 -15.05 -3.09
CA LYS A 345 16.90 -16.14 -3.17
C LYS A 345 17.55 -17.48 -2.78
N VAL A 346 18.82 -17.66 -3.14
CA VAL A 346 19.63 -18.84 -2.81
C VAL A 346 19.82 -18.96 -1.31
N SER A 347 20.32 -17.88 -0.67
CA SER A 347 20.56 -17.87 0.77
C SER A 347 19.26 -18.10 1.56
N VAL A 348 18.15 -17.46 1.14
CA VAL A 348 16.83 -17.67 1.76
C VAL A 348 16.34 -19.12 1.60
N ALA A 349 16.60 -19.75 0.46
CA ALA A 349 16.22 -21.15 0.22
C ALA A 349 17.07 -22.14 1.04
N LEU A 350 18.37 -21.90 1.20
CA LEU A 350 19.26 -22.73 2.01
C LEU A 350 18.88 -22.66 3.50
N SER A 351 18.72 -21.45 4.03
CA SER A 351 18.25 -21.23 5.41
C SER A 351 16.92 -21.93 5.69
N GLN A 352 16.04 -21.95 4.69
CA GLN A 352 14.75 -22.63 4.75
C GLN A 352 14.84 -24.14 4.83
N LEU A 353 15.69 -24.74 4.00
CA LEU A 353 15.96 -26.17 4.03
C LEU A 353 16.59 -26.57 5.37
N GLU A 354 17.44 -25.72 5.94
CA GLU A 354 18.05 -25.95 7.25
C GLU A 354 17.01 -25.90 8.39
N GLN A 355 16.14 -24.88 8.40
CA GLN A 355 15.05 -24.76 9.39
C GLN A 355 14.08 -25.95 9.36
N ALA A 356 13.87 -26.55 8.18
CA ALA A 356 13.06 -27.75 8.04
C ALA A 356 13.80 -29.05 8.40
N GLY A 357 15.07 -28.95 8.84
CA GLY A 357 15.91 -30.09 9.22
C GLY A 357 16.23 -31.00 8.03
N VAL A 358 16.26 -30.44 6.82
CA VAL A 358 16.57 -31.19 5.58
C VAL A 358 18.08 -31.17 5.34
N ILE A 359 18.72 -30.03 5.59
CA ILE A 359 20.16 -29.83 5.49
C ILE A 359 20.69 -29.23 6.78
N ARG A 360 22.00 -29.29 6.98
CA ARG A 360 22.75 -28.51 7.99
C ARG A 360 23.83 -27.74 7.26
N GLU A 361 23.84 -26.43 7.41
CA GLU A 361 24.81 -25.59 6.72
C GLU A 361 26.16 -25.65 7.44
N LEU A 362 27.23 -25.98 6.70
CA LEU A 362 28.59 -26.07 7.26
C LEU A 362 29.35 -24.77 7.00
N GLU A 363 29.30 -24.27 5.76
CA GLU A 363 30.00 -23.05 5.34
C GLU A 363 29.20 -22.36 4.21
N ASP A 364 28.92 -21.07 4.32
CA ASP A 364 28.37 -20.25 3.23
C ASP A 364 29.28 -19.04 3.05
N THR A 365 30.04 -19.04 1.96
CA THR A 365 31.04 -18.03 1.63
C THR A 365 30.78 -17.47 0.24
N ALA A 366 31.47 -16.39 -0.11
CA ALA A 366 31.47 -15.89 -1.48
C ALA A 366 31.96 -16.95 -2.48
N GLU A 367 32.84 -17.86 -2.06
CA GLU A 367 33.43 -18.92 -2.90
C GLU A 367 32.48 -20.11 -3.13
N GLY A 368 31.51 -20.32 -2.24
CA GLY A 368 30.55 -21.41 -2.38
C GLY A 368 29.85 -21.81 -1.08
N VAL A 369 28.96 -22.77 -1.24
CA VAL A 369 28.09 -23.32 -0.18
C VAL A 369 28.51 -24.75 0.12
N ARG A 370 28.75 -25.04 1.40
CA ARG A 370 29.00 -26.38 1.94
C ARG A 370 27.92 -26.75 2.93
N VAL A 371 27.30 -27.91 2.72
CA VAL A 371 26.22 -28.41 3.58
C VAL A 371 26.34 -29.90 3.84
N GLU A 372 25.75 -30.35 4.93
CA GLU A 372 25.48 -31.75 5.23
C GLU A 372 23.99 -32.06 4.98
N LEU A 373 23.71 -33.13 4.24
CA LEU A 373 22.35 -33.61 3.99
C LEU A 373 21.86 -34.46 5.16
N LEU A 374 20.87 -33.93 5.89
CA LEU A 374 20.24 -34.63 7.00
C LEU A 374 19.17 -35.62 6.52
N LYS A 375 18.56 -35.36 5.36
CA LYS A 375 17.57 -36.23 4.71
C LYS A 375 17.98 -36.59 3.28
N ASP A 376 17.59 -37.78 2.84
CA ASP A 376 17.87 -38.28 1.48
C ASP A 376 16.85 -37.79 0.43
N SER A 377 15.70 -37.27 0.89
CA SER A 377 14.66 -36.69 0.04
C SER A 377 13.95 -35.53 0.73
N LEU A 378 13.43 -34.58 -0.07
CA LEU A 378 12.39 -33.66 0.40
C LEU A 378 11.05 -34.41 0.43
N GLU A 379 10.74 -34.98 1.58
CA GLU A 379 9.40 -35.51 1.86
C GLU A 379 8.34 -34.41 1.69
N SER A 380 7.12 -34.80 1.31
CA SER A 380 6.01 -33.87 1.07
C SER A 380 5.75 -32.97 2.29
N ASP A 381 5.81 -33.50 3.52
CA ASP A 381 5.56 -32.73 4.72
C ASP A 381 6.65 -31.70 5.03
N ALA A 382 7.92 -32.06 4.83
CA ALA A 382 9.06 -31.16 5.02
C ALA A 382 9.04 -30.02 3.98
N LEU A 383 8.82 -30.36 2.71
CA LEU A 383 8.65 -29.39 1.63
C LEU A 383 7.49 -28.43 1.90
N MET A 384 6.36 -28.95 2.37
CA MET A 384 5.20 -28.13 2.71
C MET A 384 5.42 -27.25 3.94
N GLY A 385 6.23 -27.68 4.90
CA GLY A 385 6.68 -26.86 6.02
C GLY A 385 7.52 -25.66 5.55
N VAL A 386 8.50 -25.93 4.68
CA VAL A 386 9.35 -24.89 4.06
C VAL A 386 8.52 -23.88 3.26
N LEU A 387 7.65 -24.37 2.38
CA LEU A 387 6.80 -23.53 1.54
C LEU A 387 5.84 -22.67 2.38
N ARG A 388 5.26 -23.22 3.45
CA ARG A 388 4.42 -22.45 4.38
C ARG A 388 5.22 -21.32 5.05
N ALA A 389 6.46 -21.59 5.48
CA ALA A 389 7.33 -20.56 6.05
C ALA A 389 7.69 -19.47 5.02
N ALA A 390 7.99 -19.85 3.77
CA ALA A 390 8.25 -18.91 2.68
C ALA A 390 7.04 -18.00 2.38
N LEU A 391 5.84 -18.58 2.30
CA LEU A 391 4.61 -17.83 2.07
C LEU A 391 4.25 -16.90 3.23
N ARG A 392 4.45 -17.34 4.48
CA ARG A 392 4.26 -16.49 5.67
C ARG A 392 5.20 -15.28 5.64
N ARG A 393 6.48 -15.48 5.32
CA ARG A 393 7.44 -14.37 5.14
C ARG A 393 7.03 -13.42 4.02
N LYS A 394 6.61 -13.95 2.86
CA LYS A 394 6.09 -13.13 1.75
C LYS A 394 4.91 -12.28 2.22
N ALA A 395 3.96 -12.86 2.95
CA ALA A 395 2.82 -12.15 3.50
C ALA A 395 3.23 -11.08 4.53
N ASP A 396 4.18 -11.36 5.41
CA ASP A 396 4.72 -10.41 6.38
C ASP A 396 5.42 -9.23 5.69
N LYS A 397 6.30 -9.49 4.71
CA LYS A 397 6.94 -8.43 3.89
C LYS A 397 5.90 -7.58 3.16
N MET A 398 4.91 -8.20 2.54
CA MET A 398 3.82 -7.50 1.86
C MET A 398 2.99 -6.64 2.83
N SER A 399 2.75 -7.14 4.05
CA SER A 399 2.07 -6.39 5.10
C SER A 399 2.86 -5.14 5.52
N LYS A 400 4.19 -5.26 5.67
CA LYS A 400 5.08 -4.12 5.96
C LYS A 400 5.12 -3.10 4.82
N LEU A 401 5.20 -3.55 3.56
CA LEU A 401 5.12 -2.67 2.39
C LEU A 401 3.79 -1.92 2.34
N ASN A 402 2.68 -2.63 2.57
CA ASN A 402 1.36 -2.02 2.64
C ASN A 402 1.26 -0.98 3.78
N ALA A 403 1.95 -1.18 4.90
CA ALA A 403 2.03 -0.18 5.97
C ALA A 403 2.79 1.08 5.51
N MET A 404 3.87 0.92 4.75
CA MET A 404 4.64 2.04 4.17
C MET A 404 3.82 2.82 3.13
N VAL A 405 3.10 2.12 2.25
CA VAL A 405 2.16 2.74 1.30
C VAL A 405 1.08 3.53 2.04
N ARG A 406 0.45 2.92 3.07
CA ARG A 406 -0.53 3.61 3.90
C ARG A 406 0.05 4.85 4.57
N TYR A 407 1.30 4.82 5.01
CA TYR A 407 1.97 5.99 5.56
C TYR A 407 2.13 7.11 4.50
N ALA A 408 2.59 6.77 3.29
CA ALA A 408 2.75 7.73 2.21
C ALA A 408 1.41 8.42 1.84
N GLU A 409 0.36 7.60 1.74
CA GLU A 409 -0.98 8.00 1.34
C GLU A 409 -1.81 8.61 2.48
N SER A 410 -1.41 8.45 3.73
CA SER A 410 -2.18 8.98 4.85
C SER A 410 -2.21 10.52 4.87
N ASN A 411 -3.34 11.04 5.31
CA ASN A 411 -3.54 12.43 5.70
C ASN A 411 -3.34 12.65 7.21
N ALA A 412 -3.22 11.61 8.04
CA ALA A 412 -3.00 11.77 9.47
C ALA A 412 -1.58 12.32 9.76
N CYS A 413 -1.39 12.91 10.95
CA CYS A 413 -0.06 13.34 11.41
C CYS A 413 0.97 12.22 11.25
N ARG A 414 2.02 12.46 10.45
CA ARG A 414 3.04 11.44 10.12
C ARG A 414 3.77 10.94 11.35
N ARG A 415 4.13 11.87 12.24
CA ARG A 415 4.77 11.56 13.51
C ARG A 415 3.89 10.63 14.36
N LYS A 416 2.60 10.95 14.48
CA LYS A 416 1.63 10.11 15.20
C LYS A 416 1.53 8.70 14.62
N LEU A 417 1.55 8.57 13.29
CA LEU A 417 1.55 7.27 12.62
C LEU A 417 2.79 6.45 12.94
N LEU A 418 3.98 7.07 12.91
CA LEU A 418 5.25 6.42 13.25
C LEU A 418 5.25 5.96 14.71
N LEU A 419 4.92 6.84 15.65
CA LEU A 419 4.87 6.50 17.09
C LEU A 419 3.90 5.33 17.34
N ARG A 420 2.68 5.40 16.78
CA ARG A 420 1.69 4.33 16.89
C ARG A 420 2.18 3.02 16.27
N TYR A 421 2.90 3.08 15.15
CA TYR A 421 3.43 1.89 14.47
C TYR A 421 4.45 1.15 15.33
N PHE A 422 5.33 1.88 16.02
CA PHE A 422 6.32 1.30 16.94
C PHE A 422 5.75 0.99 18.34
N GLY A 423 4.49 1.34 18.61
CA GLY A 423 3.85 1.11 19.89
C GLY A 423 4.26 2.11 20.98
N ASP A 424 4.76 3.28 20.59
CA ASP A 424 5.09 4.36 21.52
C ASP A 424 3.81 5.03 22.03
N PRO A 425 3.56 5.05 23.36
CA PRO A 425 2.41 5.73 23.93
C PRO A 425 2.57 7.26 23.99
N ALA A 426 3.75 7.81 23.68
CA ALA A 426 4.00 9.24 23.74
C ALA A 426 3.13 10.03 22.74
N GLU A 427 2.68 11.21 23.16
CA GLU A 427 2.04 12.16 22.25
C GLU A 427 3.07 12.73 21.24
N PRO A 428 2.68 12.98 19.99
CA PRO A 428 3.58 13.46 18.96
C PRO A 428 4.00 14.91 19.23
N GLN A 429 5.23 15.10 19.70
CA GLN A 429 5.83 16.42 19.92
C GLN A 429 6.87 16.74 18.86
N ALA A 430 6.93 18.00 18.42
CA ALA A 430 7.93 18.52 17.49
C ALA A 430 8.49 19.84 18.03
N SER A 431 9.81 20.03 17.94
CA SER A 431 10.48 21.27 18.36
C SER A 431 10.36 22.39 17.31
N GLY A 432 9.96 22.04 16.09
CA GLY A 432 9.70 22.96 14.98
C GLY A 432 8.62 22.41 14.05
N ARG A 433 8.88 22.41 12.73
CA ARG A 433 7.93 21.90 11.74
C ARG A 433 7.67 20.41 11.93
N CYS A 434 6.44 20.03 12.28
CA CYS A 434 6.08 18.66 12.62
C CYS A 434 6.08 17.71 11.41
N CYS A 435 5.21 17.96 10.43
CA CYS A 435 5.13 17.25 9.16
C CYS A 435 4.32 18.05 8.13
N ASP A 436 4.40 17.65 6.86
CA ASP A 436 3.55 18.16 5.76
C ASP A 436 2.03 18.11 6.04
N ASN A 437 1.54 17.13 6.81
CA ASN A 437 0.12 17.01 7.14
C ASN A 437 -0.32 17.94 8.28
N CYS A 438 0.60 18.38 9.14
CA CYS A 438 0.29 19.22 10.31
C CYS A 438 0.67 20.68 10.14
N SER A 439 1.68 20.98 9.33
CA SER A 439 2.25 22.31 9.20
C SER A 439 1.86 22.95 7.87
N ALA A 440 1.44 24.22 7.92
CA ALA A 440 1.32 25.07 6.73
C ALA A 440 2.68 25.21 6.02
N PRO A 441 2.72 25.57 4.73
CA PRO A 441 3.97 25.90 4.03
C PRO A 441 4.76 26.99 4.78
N GLU A 442 6.10 26.92 4.76
CA GLU A 442 6.94 27.99 5.29
C GLU A 442 6.75 29.29 4.47
N GLN A 443 6.60 30.40 5.18
CA GLN A 443 6.25 31.72 4.65
C GLN A 443 7.35 32.23 3.71
N GLY A 444 7.07 32.19 2.41
CA GLY A 444 7.88 32.82 1.35
C GLY A 444 7.09 33.76 0.45
N GLU A 445 5.76 33.84 0.61
CA GLU A 445 4.91 34.80 -0.08
C GLU A 445 4.17 35.60 0.99
N SER A 446 4.25 36.92 0.91
CA SER A 446 3.49 37.86 1.72
C SER A 446 2.02 37.42 1.75
N GLU A 447 1.60 36.75 2.83
CA GLU A 447 0.21 36.32 3.00
C GLU A 447 -0.66 37.58 3.09
N ARG A 448 -1.24 37.97 1.95
CA ARG A 448 -2.34 38.91 1.88
C ARG A 448 -3.38 38.48 2.92
N LEU A 449 -3.84 39.43 3.74
CA LEU A 449 -4.94 39.19 4.68
C LEU A 449 -6.12 38.59 3.92
N ALA A 450 -6.56 37.40 4.34
CA ALA A 450 -7.71 36.74 3.76
C ALA A 450 -8.97 37.59 3.98
N THR A 451 -9.77 37.77 2.93
CA THR A 451 -11.09 38.39 3.11
C THR A 451 -12.05 37.42 3.80
N ALA A 452 -13.13 37.94 4.37
CA ALA A 452 -14.18 37.12 4.96
C ALA A 452 -14.81 36.17 3.92
N GLU A 453 -14.99 36.66 2.69
CA GLU A 453 -15.51 35.90 1.55
C GLU A 453 -14.56 34.77 1.12
N GLU A 454 -13.25 35.05 1.00
CA GLU A 454 -12.23 34.05 0.71
C GLU A 454 -12.26 32.92 1.74
N THR A 455 -12.38 33.27 3.02
CA THR A 455 -12.42 32.31 4.13
C THR A 455 -13.71 31.48 4.12
N GLU A 456 -14.86 32.10 3.85
CA GLU A 456 -16.14 31.40 3.78
C GLU A 456 -16.15 30.38 2.63
N ILE A 457 -15.67 30.78 1.45
CA ILE A 457 -15.57 29.90 0.29
C ILE A 457 -14.59 28.75 0.57
N ALA A 458 -13.43 29.04 1.17
CA ALA A 458 -12.48 28.01 1.57
C ALA A 458 -13.12 27.00 2.53
N HIS A 459 -13.78 27.46 3.58
CA HIS A 459 -14.45 26.57 4.54
C HIS A 459 -15.60 25.79 3.91
N ALA A 460 -16.35 26.36 2.96
CA ALA A 460 -17.38 25.62 2.22
C ALA A 460 -16.77 24.49 1.38
N ILE A 461 -15.64 24.72 0.71
CA ILE A 461 -14.92 23.67 -0.04
C ILE A 461 -14.42 22.59 0.92
N LEU A 462 -13.76 22.97 2.02
CA LEU A 462 -13.24 22.03 3.01
C LEU A 462 -14.35 21.20 3.66
N ASP A 463 -15.47 21.83 4.01
CA ASP A 463 -16.61 21.17 4.64
C ASP A 463 -17.37 20.27 3.66
N CYS A 464 -17.42 20.64 2.38
CA CYS A 464 -17.87 19.75 1.31
C CYS A 464 -17.03 18.46 1.30
N VAL A 465 -15.69 18.59 1.22
CA VAL A 465 -14.79 17.43 1.25
C VAL A 465 -14.98 16.59 2.52
N ARG A 466 -15.23 17.22 3.67
CA ARG A 466 -15.53 16.52 4.94
C ARG A 466 -16.76 15.62 4.82
N GLY A 467 -17.85 16.16 4.27
CA GLY A 467 -19.15 15.50 4.19
C GLY A 467 -19.30 14.45 3.08
N LEU A 468 -18.36 14.37 2.12
CA LEU A 468 -18.43 13.37 1.06
C LEU A 468 -18.16 11.95 1.58
N VAL A 469 -19.13 11.06 1.37
CA VAL A 469 -19.06 9.62 1.71
C VAL A 469 -18.04 8.92 0.81
N ILE A 470 -18.13 9.16 -0.50
CA ILE A 470 -17.14 8.70 -1.49
C ILE A 470 -16.31 9.91 -1.88
N LYS A 471 -14.99 9.83 -1.69
CA LYS A 471 -14.09 10.93 -2.02
C LYS A 471 -13.95 11.04 -3.54
N VAL A 472 -13.81 12.28 -4.01
CA VAL A 472 -13.71 12.59 -5.43
C VAL A 472 -12.46 13.42 -5.71
N GLY A 473 -12.00 13.37 -6.96
CA GLY A 473 -10.89 14.21 -7.42
C GLY A 473 -11.30 15.68 -7.60
N ARG A 474 -10.30 16.52 -7.88
CA ARG A 474 -10.43 17.98 -8.03
C ARG A 474 -11.59 18.41 -8.93
N ASP A 475 -11.62 17.90 -10.16
CA ASP A 475 -12.55 18.39 -11.17
C ASP A 475 -14.00 17.95 -10.84
N LYS A 476 -14.15 16.75 -10.27
CA LYS A 476 -15.44 16.25 -9.77
C LYS A 476 -15.93 17.06 -8.56
N LEU A 477 -15.04 17.45 -7.65
CA LEU A 477 -15.40 18.32 -6.52
C LEU A 477 -15.88 19.70 -7.01
N ALA A 478 -15.17 20.26 -8.00
CA ALA A 478 -15.57 21.52 -8.62
C ALA A 478 -16.97 21.43 -9.24
N ASP A 479 -17.30 20.33 -9.90
CA ASP A 479 -18.63 20.09 -10.46
C ASP A 479 -19.74 19.98 -9.41
N ILE A 480 -19.47 19.36 -8.25
CA ILE A 480 -20.43 19.28 -7.14
C ILE A 480 -20.69 20.68 -6.57
N LEU A 481 -19.64 21.44 -6.28
CA LEU A 481 -19.74 22.79 -5.71
C LEU A 481 -20.41 23.78 -6.66
N ARG A 482 -20.21 23.63 -7.98
CA ARG A 482 -20.89 24.42 -9.02
C ARG A 482 -22.37 24.07 -9.16
N GLY A 483 -22.76 22.84 -8.82
CA GLY A 483 -24.13 22.35 -9.03
C GLY A 483 -24.33 21.72 -10.41
N SER A 484 -23.35 20.94 -10.89
CA SER A 484 -23.41 20.26 -12.19
C SER A 484 -24.50 19.19 -12.24
N HIS A 485 -25.32 19.21 -13.30
CA HIS A 485 -26.34 18.18 -13.57
C HIS A 485 -25.79 16.94 -14.29
N ALA A 486 -24.48 16.68 -14.22
CA ALA A 486 -23.90 15.51 -14.85
C ALA A 486 -24.50 14.21 -14.28
N LYS A 487 -24.74 13.21 -15.13
CA LYS A 487 -25.42 11.96 -14.77
C LYS A 487 -24.80 11.24 -13.56
N TRP A 488 -23.48 11.33 -13.39
CA TRP A 488 -22.78 10.71 -12.26
C TRP A 488 -23.08 11.43 -10.93
N VAL A 489 -23.36 12.73 -10.94
CA VAL A 489 -23.69 13.50 -9.72
C VAL A 489 -24.97 12.97 -9.10
N THR A 490 -26.02 12.79 -9.90
CA THR A 490 -27.30 12.22 -9.45
C THR A 490 -27.21 10.73 -9.18
N GLN A 491 -26.39 9.99 -9.93
CA GLN A 491 -26.15 8.55 -9.70
C GLN A 491 -25.57 8.27 -8.31
N TYR A 492 -24.66 9.12 -7.82
CA TYR A 492 -24.03 8.99 -6.50
C TYR A 492 -24.68 9.88 -5.43
N ALA A 493 -25.85 10.47 -5.72
CA ALA A 493 -26.61 11.34 -4.82
C ALA A 493 -25.84 12.59 -4.32
N TYR A 494 -24.88 13.08 -5.10
CA TYR A 494 -24.13 14.30 -4.76
C TYR A 494 -24.95 15.58 -4.97
N ASP A 495 -26.09 15.51 -5.64
CA ASP A 495 -27.09 16.58 -5.72
C ASP A 495 -27.75 16.88 -4.36
N ARG A 496 -27.58 16.00 -3.36
CA ARG A 496 -28.19 16.12 -2.02
C ARG A 496 -27.20 16.53 -0.93
N VAL A 497 -25.92 16.74 -1.25
CA VAL A 497 -24.92 17.16 -0.25
C VAL A 497 -25.09 18.64 0.07
N ALA A 498 -24.82 19.03 1.32
CA ALA A 498 -25.12 20.37 1.85
C ALA A 498 -24.50 21.53 1.05
N HIS A 499 -23.37 21.29 0.37
CA HIS A 499 -22.61 22.29 -0.38
C HIS A 499 -22.81 22.18 -1.91
N TYR A 500 -23.78 21.38 -2.38
CA TYR A 500 -24.10 21.29 -3.80
C TYR A 500 -24.57 22.64 -4.34
N GLY A 501 -23.94 23.11 -5.42
CA GLY A 501 -24.31 24.40 -6.04
C GLY A 501 -23.97 25.64 -5.22
N ARG A 502 -23.26 25.51 -4.09
CA ARG A 502 -22.90 26.64 -3.21
C ARG A 502 -22.03 27.68 -3.92
N LEU A 503 -21.27 27.27 -4.93
CA LEU A 503 -20.41 28.11 -5.77
C LEU A 503 -20.95 28.21 -7.21
N SER A 504 -22.26 28.20 -7.40
CA SER A 504 -22.90 28.30 -8.73
C SER A 504 -22.53 29.55 -9.53
N GLY A 505 -22.09 30.62 -8.87
CA GLY A 505 -21.56 31.84 -9.49
C GLY A 505 -20.14 31.73 -10.06
N CYS A 506 -19.44 30.61 -9.82
CA CYS A 506 -18.09 30.36 -10.32
C CYS A 506 -18.09 29.27 -11.41
N THR A 507 -17.17 29.36 -12.36
CA THR A 507 -16.92 28.29 -13.33
C THR A 507 -16.20 27.10 -12.67
N SER A 508 -16.36 25.89 -13.23
CA SER A 508 -15.63 24.71 -12.72
C SER A 508 -14.11 24.91 -12.72
N ALA A 509 -13.57 25.67 -13.68
CA ALA A 509 -12.14 25.98 -13.76
C ALA A 509 -11.68 26.87 -12.58
N GLN A 510 -12.44 27.93 -12.27
CA GLN A 510 -12.15 28.82 -11.13
C GLN A 510 -12.24 28.05 -9.80
N ILE A 511 -13.24 27.19 -9.64
CA ILE A 511 -13.35 26.36 -8.42
C ILE A 511 -12.20 25.36 -8.34
N ALA A 512 -11.79 24.75 -9.46
CA ALA A 512 -10.62 23.86 -9.49
C ALA A 512 -9.31 24.59 -9.14
N GLU A 513 -9.17 25.87 -9.53
CA GLU A 513 -8.03 26.72 -9.15
C GLU A 513 -8.03 27.01 -7.64
N MET A 514 -9.18 27.38 -7.06
CA MET A 514 -9.33 27.53 -5.60
C MET A 514 -8.99 26.23 -4.84
N ILE A 515 -9.47 25.08 -5.34
CA ILE A 515 -9.13 23.76 -4.78
C ILE A 515 -7.62 23.51 -4.89
N THR A 516 -6.99 23.89 -6.02
CA THR A 516 -5.53 23.77 -6.21
C THR A 516 -4.78 24.62 -5.19
N ALA A 517 -5.20 25.87 -4.96
CA ALA A 517 -4.63 26.73 -3.93
C ALA A 517 -4.78 26.13 -2.51
N LEU A 518 -5.90 25.47 -2.20
CA LEU A 518 -6.06 24.76 -0.92
C LEU A 518 -5.15 23.53 -0.78
N ILE A 519 -4.83 22.86 -1.89
CA ILE A 519 -3.84 21.77 -1.91
C ILE A 519 -2.44 22.31 -1.68
N GLU A 520 -2.07 23.39 -2.36
CA GLU A 520 -0.77 24.06 -2.23
C GLU A 520 -0.55 24.60 -0.81
N LYS A 521 -1.58 25.23 -0.24
CA LYS A 521 -1.63 25.71 1.16
C LYS A 521 -1.79 24.59 2.19
N ARG A 522 -1.84 23.31 1.76
CA ARG A 522 -1.90 22.11 2.61
C ARG A 522 -3.16 21.96 3.47
N TYR A 523 -4.27 22.61 3.13
CA TYR A 523 -5.58 22.33 3.75
C TYR A 523 -6.24 21.09 3.16
N LEU A 524 -5.96 20.80 1.89
CA LEU A 524 -6.34 19.58 1.20
C LEU A 524 -5.11 18.80 0.75
N LYS A 525 -5.26 17.50 0.55
CA LYS A 525 -4.24 16.63 -0.03
C LYS A 525 -4.89 15.68 -1.04
N VAL A 526 -4.17 15.45 -2.13
CA VAL A 526 -4.51 14.43 -3.13
C VAL A 526 -3.94 13.08 -2.68
N ILE A 527 -4.77 12.04 -2.69
CA ILE A 527 -4.41 10.68 -2.28
C ILE A 527 -4.87 9.70 -3.37
N GLY A 528 -4.09 8.65 -3.59
CA GLY A 528 -4.39 7.61 -4.57
C GLY A 528 -3.54 7.71 -5.84
N GLY A 529 -3.43 6.59 -6.55
CA GLY A 529 -2.68 6.48 -7.80
C GLY A 529 -3.51 6.83 -9.02
N GLU A 530 -3.94 5.82 -9.76
CA GLU A 530 -4.70 5.92 -11.02
C GLU A 530 -5.98 6.77 -10.92
N TYR A 531 -6.58 6.86 -9.72
CA TYR A 531 -7.76 7.68 -9.44
C TYR A 531 -7.54 8.57 -8.21
N PRO A 532 -6.88 9.73 -8.36
CA PRO A 532 -6.57 10.61 -7.24
C PRO A 532 -7.84 11.25 -6.65
N VAL A 533 -7.98 11.20 -5.33
CA VAL A 533 -9.10 11.77 -4.56
C VAL A 533 -8.62 12.80 -3.55
N LEU A 534 -9.49 13.73 -3.17
CA LEU A 534 -9.18 14.80 -2.22
C LEU A 534 -9.61 14.43 -0.79
N ASN A 535 -8.70 14.66 0.16
CA ASN A 535 -8.96 14.55 1.60
C ASN A 535 -8.52 15.81 2.34
N LEU A 536 -9.16 16.04 3.50
CA LEU A 536 -8.74 17.03 4.48
C LEU A 536 -7.42 16.62 5.14
N THR A 537 -6.55 17.60 5.38
CA THR A 537 -5.41 17.45 6.28
C THR A 537 -5.80 17.85 7.71
N PRO A 538 -5.00 17.49 8.74
CA PRO A 538 -5.15 18.01 10.09
C PRO A 538 -5.22 19.53 10.16
N LEU A 539 -4.47 20.23 9.31
CA LEU A 539 -4.55 21.68 9.17
C LEU A 539 -5.93 22.14 8.63
N GLY A 540 -6.47 21.43 7.63
CA GLY A 540 -7.83 21.61 7.12
C GLY A 540 -8.91 21.43 8.19
N GLU A 541 -8.82 20.35 8.97
CA GLU A 541 -9.76 20.08 10.06
C GLU A 541 -9.67 21.12 11.19
N GLU A 542 -8.45 21.48 11.60
CA GLU A 542 -8.25 22.50 12.62
C GLU A 542 -8.74 23.86 12.14
N SER A 543 -8.52 24.20 10.87
CA SER A 543 -8.99 25.45 10.27
C SER A 543 -10.51 25.55 10.26
N LEU A 544 -11.20 24.44 9.94
CA LEU A 544 -12.66 24.35 10.04
C LEU A 544 -13.13 24.49 11.51
N ALA A 545 -12.47 23.81 12.44
CA ALA A 545 -12.86 23.82 13.85
C ALA A 545 -12.64 25.18 14.53
N LYS A 546 -11.52 25.86 14.21
CA LYS A 546 -11.13 27.15 14.80
C LYS A 546 -11.52 28.36 13.94
N LYS A 547 -12.17 28.13 12.78
CA LYS A 547 -12.52 29.15 11.78
C LYS A 547 -11.35 30.07 11.42
N ARG A 548 -10.18 29.49 11.14
CA ARG A 548 -9.00 30.29 10.77
C ARG A 548 -9.20 30.94 9.39
N PRO A 549 -8.77 32.21 9.18
CA PRO A 549 -8.84 32.86 7.88
C PRO A 549 -8.00 32.12 6.82
N ILE A 550 -8.52 31.99 5.59
CA ILE A 550 -7.82 31.35 4.47
C ILE A 550 -7.93 32.25 3.24
N ALA A 551 -6.79 32.73 2.73
CA ALA A 551 -6.75 33.50 1.49
C ALA A 551 -6.89 32.58 0.28
N LEU A 552 -7.75 32.95 -0.67
CA LEU A 552 -7.97 32.21 -1.92
C LEU A 552 -7.80 33.13 -3.14
N PRO A 553 -7.33 32.59 -4.28
CA PRO A 553 -7.39 33.30 -5.55
C PRO A 553 -8.84 33.32 -6.05
N LEU A 554 -9.63 34.28 -5.56
CA LEU A 554 -10.97 34.50 -6.09
C LEU A 554 -10.87 35.15 -7.48
N PRO A 555 -11.74 34.77 -8.44
CA PRO A 555 -11.80 35.45 -9.71
C PRO A 555 -12.13 36.93 -9.47
N ARG A 556 -11.29 37.83 -9.97
CA ARG A 556 -11.57 39.26 -9.91
C ARG A 556 -12.91 39.51 -10.60
N GLN A 557 -13.82 40.19 -9.92
CA GLN A 557 -14.91 40.85 -10.64
C GLN A 557 -14.26 41.79 -11.66
N PRO A 558 -14.74 41.82 -12.91
CA PRO A 558 -14.27 42.84 -13.84
C PRO A 558 -14.49 44.20 -13.15
N GLU A 559 -13.41 44.97 -12.97
CA GLU A 559 -13.55 46.38 -12.66
C GLU A 559 -14.46 47.00 -13.72
N PRO A 560 -15.28 48.00 -13.38
CA PRO A 560 -16.14 48.65 -14.36
C PRO A 560 -15.24 49.32 -15.40
N GLU A 561 -14.97 48.60 -16.49
CA GLU A 561 -14.42 49.16 -17.70
C GLU A 561 -15.39 50.25 -18.13
N THR A 562 -14.85 51.46 -18.18
CA THR A 562 -15.49 52.66 -18.70
C THR A 562 -16.36 52.34 -19.89
N ALA A 563 -17.63 52.73 -19.78
CA ALA A 563 -18.67 52.57 -20.78
C ALA A 563 -18.17 52.80 -22.22
N THR A 564 -18.08 51.71 -22.98
CA THR A 564 -18.25 51.72 -24.43
C THR A 564 -19.28 50.66 -24.78
N GLY A 565 -20.43 51.14 -25.28
CA GLY A 565 -21.68 50.42 -25.34
C GLY A 565 -21.66 49.14 -26.19
N SER A 566 -22.22 48.09 -25.60
CA SER A 566 -22.75 46.91 -26.28
C SER A 566 -24.16 46.72 -25.74
N ASP A 567 -25.19 47.02 -26.53
CA ASP A 567 -26.59 46.90 -26.13
C ASP A 567 -27.03 45.43 -26.10
N GLU A 568 -26.62 44.74 -25.04
CA GLU A 568 -26.96 43.33 -24.81
C GLU A 568 -28.49 43.13 -24.71
N GLY A 569 -29.23 44.15 -24.28
CA GLY A 569 -30.69 44.12 -24.24
C GLY A 569 -31.38 44.15 -25.60
N LEU A 570 -30.86 44.86 -26.61
CA LEU A 570 -31.40 44.83 -27.98
C LEU A 570 -31.08 43.49 -28.66
N PHE A 571 -29.92 42.91 -28.35
CA PHE A 571 -29.51 41.60 -28.85
C PHE A 571 -30.45 40.47 -28.39
N GLU A 572 -30.88 40.47 -27.12
CA GLU A 572 -31.85 39.47 -26.62
C GLU A 572 -33.24 39.61 -27.25
N VAL A 573 -33.71 40.84 -27.48
CA VAL A 573 -34.97 41.09 -28.20
C VAL A 573 -34.91 40.55 -29.63
N LEU A 574 -33.78 40.74 -30.32
CA LEU A 574 -33.55 40.22 -31.67
C LEU A 574 -33.43 38.69 -31.71
N LYS A 575 -32.88 38.06 -30.66
CA LYS A 575 -32.89 36.59 -30.53
C LYS A 575 -34.32 36.06 -30.40
N GLY A 576 -35.16 36.71 -29.61
CA GLY A 576 -36.58 36.38 -29.46
C GLY A 576 -37.32 36.44 -30.81
N PHE A 577 -37.11 37.53 -31.57
CA PHE A 577 -37.66 37.67 -32.93
C PHE A 577 -37.20 36.54 -33.86
N ARG A 578 -35.91 36.20 -33.84
CA ARG A 578 -35.35 35.13 -34.67
C ARG A 578 -35.98 33.77 -34.35
N LEU A 579 -36.18 33.45 -33.08
CA LEU A 579 -36.83 32.21 -32.64
C LEU A 579 -38.29 32.12 -33.10
N ALA A 580 -39.04 33.23 -33.02
CA ALA A 580 -40.41 33.29 -33.53
C ALA A 580 -40.47 33.05 -35.05
N LYS A 581 -39.63 33.73 -35.82
CA LYS A 581 -39.58 33.59 -37.29
C LYS A 581 -39.04 32.25 -37.76
N ALA A 582 -38.09 31.67 -37.04
CA ALA A 582 -37.59 30.32 -37.30
C ALA A 582 -38.72 29.28 -37.18
N LYS A 583 -39.60 29.45 -36.17
CA LYS A 583 -40.75 28.58 -35.95
C LYS A 583 -41.83 28.76 -37.02
N GLU A 584 -42.11 29.99 -37.45
CA GLU A 584 -43.05 30.28 -38.55
C GLU A 584 -42.57 29.75 -39.90
N ALA A 585 -41.27 29.88 -40.19
CA ALA A 585 -40.67 29.43 -41.46
C ALA A 585 -40.29 27.94 -41.46
N ASN A 586 -40.49 27.23 -40.34
CA ASN A 586 -40.05 25.85 -40.12
C ASN A 586 -38.58 25.61 -40.50
N GLN A 587 -37.70 26.50 -40.07
CA GLN A 587 -36.26 26.49 -40.36
C GLN A 587 -35.43 26.70 -39.08
N PRO A 588 -34.17 26.21 -39.02
CA PRO A 588 -33.29 26.47 -37.88
C PRO A 588 -33.02 27.96 -37.67
N ALA A 589 -32.94 28.42 -36.41
CA ALA A 589 -32.82 29.85 -36.07
C ALA A 589 -31.64 30.56 -36.77
N PHE A 590 -30.49 29.91 -36.90
CA PHE A 590 -29.32 30.48 -37.58
C PHE A 590 -29.54 30.77 -39.07
N ALA A 591 -30.49 30.09 -39.73
CA ALA A 591 -30.81 30.32 -41.14
C ALA A 591 -31.51 31.68 -41.37
N ILE A 592 -32.28 32.14 -40.39
CA ILE A 592 -32.91 33.47 -40.38
C ILE A 592 -31.83 34.54 -40.21
N PHE A 593 -31.12 34.57 -39.07
CA PHE A 593 -29.95 35.42 -38.84
C PHE A 593 -28.91 34.71 -37.96
N HIS A 594 -27.61 34.84 -38.28
CA HIS A 594 -26.55 34.38 -37.37
C HIS A 594 -26.40 35.31 -36.16
N ASP A 595 -25.91 34.79 -35.04
CA ASP A 595 -25.66 35.58 -33.82
C ASP A 595 -24.77 36.80 -34.11
N ARG A 596 -23.77 36.64 -34.99
CA ARG A 596 -22.93 37.75 -35.45
C ARG A 596 -23.74 38.87 -36.10
N THR A 597 -24.65 38.53 -37.01
CA THR A 597 -25.53 39.52 -37.67
C THR A 597 -26.45 40.21 -36.66
N LEU A 598 -27.00 39.47 -35.70
CA LEU A 598 -27.85 40.06 -34.65
C LEU A 598 -27.08 41.01 -33.72
N LYS A 599 -25.83 40.67 -33.36
CA LYS A 599 -24.95 41.56 -32.57
C LYS A 599 -24.61 42.82 -33.35
N GLU A 600 -24.34 42.70 -34.65
CA GLU A 600 -24.08 43.85 -35.49
C GLU A 600 -25.33 44.72 -35.69
N ILE A 601 -26.53 44.15 -35.84
CA ILE A 601 -27.78 44.92 -35.86
C ILE A 601 -28.00 45.65 -34.53
N ALA A 602 -27.76 44.97 -33.41
CA ALA A 602 -27.88 45.55 -32.07
C ALA A 602 -26.89 46.72 -31.86
N SER A 603 -25.68 46.60 -32.41
CA SER A 603 -24.65 47.64 -32.35
C SER A 603 -24.92 48.80 -33.30
N ALA A 604 -25.34 48.52 -34.54
CA ALA A 604 -25.54 49.52 -35.59
C ALA A 604 -26.85 50.31 -35.46
N ARG A 605 -27.86 49.77 -34.74
CA ARG A 605 -29.20 50.36 -34.53
C ARG A 605 -29.78 51.00 -35.81
N PRO A 606 -29.87 50.26 -36.93
CA PRO A 606 -30.27 50.84 -38.21
C PRO A 606 -31.71 51.38 -38.13
N THR A 607 -31.91 52.59 -38.63
CA THR A 607 -33.22 53.26 -38.68
C THR A 607 -33.81 53.32 -40.08
N THR A 608 -33.04 52.93 -41.10
CA THR A 608 -33.48 52.89 -42.50
C THR A 608 -33.13 51.53 -43.14
N PRO A 609 -33.87 51.10 -44.17
CA PRO A 609 -33.57 49.87 -44.91
C PRO A 609 -32.15 49.85 -45.48
N GLU A 610 -31.63 51.00 -45.91
CA GLU A 610 -30.28 51.16 -46.45
C GLU A 610 -29.23 50.88 -45.37
N ALA A 611 -29.43 51.43 -44.17
CA ALA A 611 -28.54 51.17 -43.03
C ALA A 611 -28.58 49.70 -42.57
N LEU A 612 -29.73 49.04 -42.66
CA LEU A 612 -29.86 47.62 -42.33
C LEU A 612 -29.19 46.72 -43.39
N SER A 613 -29.20 47.12 -44.65
CA SER A 613 -28.52 46.40 -45.75
C SER A 613 -26.99 46.43 -45.65
N ALA A 614 -26.43 47.43 -44.94
CA ALA A 614 -24.99 47.55 -44.72
C ALA A 614 -24.45 46.58 -43.64
N VAL A 615 -25.32 45.89 -42.90
CA VAL A 615 -24.95 44.96 -41.82
C VAL A 615 -24.56 43.59 -42.40
N TYR A 616 -23.46 43.01 -41.88
CA TYR A 616 -22.93 41.75 -42.39
C TYR A 616 -23.94 40.60 -42.24
N GLY A 617 -24.30 39.97 -43.36
CA GLY A 617 -25.26 38.86 -43.41
C GLY A 617 -26.70 39.27 -43.70
N VAL A 618 -26.98 40.56 -43.95
CA VAL A 618 -28.29 41.05 -44.42
C VAL A 618 -28.27 41.27 -45.93
N GLY A 619 -28.53 40.22 -46.70
CA GLY A 619 -28.69 40.32 -48.16
C GLY A 619 -30.07 40.81 -48.61
N PRO A 620 -30.27 41.14 -49.91
CA PRO A 620 -31.52 41.69 -50.45
C PRO A 620 -32.76 40.84 -50.14
N SER A 621 -32.61 39.51 -50.16
CA SER A 621 -33.68 38.55 -49.84
C SER A 621 -34.11 38.60 -48.37
N LYS A 622 -33.17 38.82 -47.43
CA LYS A 622 -33.46 38.93 -46.00
C LYS A 622 -34.02 40.31 -45.66
N LEU A 623 -33.54 41.36 -46.34
CA LEU A 623 -34.06 42.71 -46.20
C LEU A 623 -35.53 42.80 -46.66
N SER A 624 -35.86 42.18 -47.80
CA SER A 624 -37.24 42.12 -48.31
C SER A 624 -38.18 41.31 -47.41
N LYS A 625 -37.69 40.26 -46.73
CA LYS A 625 -38.52 39.36 -45.91
C LYS A 625 -38.67 39.79 -44.46
N TYR A 626 -37.64 40.36 -43.85
CA TYR A 626 -37.59 40.63 -42.41
C TYR A 626 -37.21 42.08 -42.07
N GLY A 627 -36.86 42.90 -43.06
CA GLY A 627 -36.31 44.23 -42.83
C GLY A 627 -37.25 45.21 -42.12
N GLN A 628 -38.52 45.27 -42.53
CA GLN A 628 -39.50 46.16 -41.89
C GLN A 628 -39.77 45.79 -40.42
N GLU A 629 -39.86 44.49 -40.12
CA GLU A 629 -40.11 44.00 -38.75
C GLU A 629 -38.91 44.25 -37.84
N VAL A 630 -37.68 44.03 -38.33
CA VAL A 630 -36.45 44.32 -37.59
C VAL A 630 -36.29 45.82 -37.31
N LEU A 631 -36.58 46.67 -38.30
CA LEU A 631 -36.54 48.13 -38.11
C LEU A 631 -37.60 48.60 -37.10
N ALA A 632 -38.80 48.01 -37.12
CA ALA A 632 -39.85 48.31 -36.15
C ALA A 632 -39.46 47.87 -34.72
N LEU A 633 -38.80 46.71 -34.57
CA LEU A 633 -38.28 46.22 -33.29
C LEU A 633 -37.18 47.12 -32.73
N VAL A 634 -36.23 47.55 -33.57
CA VAL A 634 -35.17 48.48 -33.18
C VAL A 634 -35.75 49.85 -32.80
N ALA A 635 -36.76 50.33 -33.52
CA ALA A 635 -37.45 51.58 -33.20
C ALA A 635 -38.26 51.50 -31.89
N SER A 636 -38.99 50.41 -31.68
CA SER A 636 -39.75 50.15 -30.45
C SER A 636 -38.84 50.04 -29.23
N TYR A 637 -37.71 49.35 -29.36
CA TYR A 637 -36.73 49.25 -28.28
C TYR A 637 -36.13 50.61 -27.91
N ARG A 638 -35.89 51.49 -28.89
CA ARG A 638 -35.43 52.88 -28.63
C ARG A 638 -36.46 53.73 -27.89
N GLN A 639 -37.75 53.47 -28.07
CA GLN A 639 -38.83 54.20 -27.40
C GLN A 639 -39.13 53.68 -25.98
N SER A 640 -38.77 52.42 -25.69
CA SER A 640 -39.11 51.70 -24.45
C SER A 640 -38.12 51.90 -23.30
N GLY A 641 -37.55 53.10 -23.14
CA GLY A 641 -36.49 53.40 -22.17
C GLY A 641 -36.66 52.69 -20.82
N HIS A 642 -35.63 51.90 -20.44
CA HIS A 642 -35.53 51.01 -19.27
C HIS A 642 -36.61 51.16 -18.18
N ARG A 643 -37.47 50.14 -18.05
CA ARG A 643 -38.11 49.78 -16.77
C ARG A 643 -38.02 48.26 -16.55
N GLN A 644 -37.40 47.88 -15.44
CA GLN A 644 -37.44 46.53 -14.86
C GLN A 644 -38.89 46.10 -14.54
N PRO A 645 -39.20 44.79 -14.58
CA PRO A 645 -40.31 44.22 -13.83
C PRO A 645 -39.85 43.29 -12.70
N CYS A 646 -40.19 43.74 -11.48
CA CYS A 646 -40.83 43.09 -10.33
C CYS A 646 -40.72 41.57 -10.04
N GLU A 647 -40.52 41.34 -8.74
CA GLU A 647 -40.65 40.14 -7.92
C GLU A 647 -42.02 39.45 -7.93
N GLY A 648 -42.02 38.17 -7.56
CA GLY A 648 -43.16 37.40 -7.04
C GLY A 648 -42.71 35.98 -6.63
N PRO A 649 -43.51 35.22 -5.85
CA PRO A 649 -43.73 35.39 -4.41
C PRO A 649 -43.22 34.20 -3.57
N GLU A 650 -42.95 34.45 -2.29
CA GLU A 650 -42.63 33.44 -1.26
C GLU A 650 -43.79 32.46 -0.97
N PRO A 651 -43.51 31.20 -0.59
CA PRO A 651 -44.45 30.38 0.16
C PRO A 651 -44.14 30.38 1.67
N SER A 652 -45.21 30.72 2.39
CA SER A 652 -45.53 30.65 3.81
C SER A 652 -44.88 29.55 4.67
N GLN A 653 -44.53 29.99 5.89
CA GLN A 653 -44.21 29.20 7.07
C GLN A 653 -45.35 28.29 7.53
N GLY A 654 -45.00 27.06 7.92
CA GLY A 654 -45.82 26.15 8.70
C GLY A 654 -44.98 25.55 9.83
N SER A 655 -45.36 25.86 11.06
CA SER A 655 -44.71 25.48 12.32
C SER A 655 -45.29 24.19 12.92
N VAL A 656 -44.52 23.63 13.89
CA VAL A 656 -44.90 22.65 14.94
C VAL A 656 -44.80 21.18 14.47
N GLU A 657 -44.05 20.25 15.10
CA GLU A 657 -43.95 19.95 16.53
C GLU A 657 -42.72 19.07 16.87
N SER A 658 -42.10 19.35 18.02
CA SER A 658 -41.08 18.55 18.69
C SER A 658 -41.70 17.37 19.47
N ARG A 659 -41.09 16.18 19.42
CA ARG A 659 -41.27 15.15 20.46
C ARG A 659 -39.94 14.54 20.88
N THR A 660 -39.55 14.88 22.09
CA THR A 660 -38.64 14.15 22.97
C THR A 660 -39.33 12.93 23.56
N SER A 661 -38.66 11.78 23.60
CA SER A 661 -38.81 10.85 24.72
C SER A 661 -37.56 9.98 24.88
N SER A 662 -36.95 10.17 26.04
CA SER A 662 -35.90 9.38 26.66
C SER A 662 -36.42 8.06 27.24
N GLY A 663 -35.57 7.03 27.20
CA GLY A 663 -35.40 6.10 28.33
C GLY A 663 -35.91 4.67 28.15
N LEU A 664 -35.00 3.71 28.14
CA LEU A 664 -35.04 2.59 29.10
C LEU A 664 -33.65 1.97 29.28
N GLN A 665 -33.30 1.73 30.54
CA GLN A 665 -31.99 1.31 31.04
C GLN A 665 -31.71 -0.19 30.87
N ALA A 666 -30.41 -0.48 30.67
CA ALA A 666 -29.59 -1.59 31.19
C ALA A 666 -30.22 -2.96 31.50
N ARG A 667 -29.70 -3.99 30.82
CA ARG A 667 -29.40 -5.31 31.41
C ARG A 667 -27.97 -5.73 31.03
N ARG A 668 -27.17 -6.11 32.03
CA ARG A 668 -25.83 -6.72 31.89
C ARG A 668 -25.95 -8.25 31.83
N ALA A 669 -25.13 -8.85 30.96
CA ALA A 669 -24.65 -10.26 30.83
C ALA A 669 -24.69 -10.62 29.34
N THR A 670 -23.70 -11.16 28.63
CA THR A 670 -22.42 -11.86 28.88
C THR A 670 -21.80 -12.09 27.47
N GLU A 671 -20.47 -11.94 27.29
CA GLU A 671 -19.71 -11.96 26.01
C GLU A 671 -20.22 -10.94 24.95
N SER A 672 -19.33 -10.10 24.40
CA SER A 672 -19.74 -9.18 23.32
C SER A 672 -19.96 -9.93 22.01
N ASP A 673 -21.02 -9.60 21.26
CA ASP A 673 -21.30 -10.17 19.94
C ASP A 673 -20.12 -9.99 18.96
N GLU A 674 -19.26 -8.98 19.18
CA GLU A 674 -18.02 -8.79 18.43
C GLU A 674 -16.93 -9.81 18.77
N GLU A 675 -16.88 -10.29 20.01
CA GLU A 675 -15.91 -11.29 20.47
C GLU A 675 -16.37 -12.70 20.08
N PHE A 676 -17.69 -12.97 20.11
CA PHE A 676 -18.28 -14.15 19.47
C PHE A 676 -18.06 -14.12 17.95
N ALA A 677 -18.31 -12.99 17.28
CA ALA A 677 -18.05 -12.85 15.83
C ALA A 677 -16.56 -12.99 15.50
N ARG A 678 -15.64 -12.45 16.31
CA ARG A 678 -14.19 -12.66 16.13
C ARG A 678 -13.82 -14.14 16.33
N ARG A 679 -14.32 -14.81 17.37
CA ARG A 679 -14.05 -16.24 17.61
C ARG A 679 -14.69 -17.15 16.56
N PHE A 680 -15.87 -16.78 16.05
CA PHE A 680 -16.61 -17.48 15.00
C PHE A 680 -15.95 -17.30 13.62
N LEU A 681 -15.46 -16.09 13.29
CA LEU A 681 -14.84 -15.75 12.00
C LEU A 681 -13.42 -16.27 11.82
N HIS A 682 -12.68 -16.55 12.90
CA HIS A 682 -11.31 -17.09 12.85
C HIS A 682 -11.23 -18.61 13.04
N SER A 683 -12.37 -19.30 13.15
CA SER A 683 -12.37 -20.76 13.20
C SER A 683 -12.24 -21.34 11.78
N GLU A 684 -11.26 -22.23 11.56
CA GLU A 684 -11.13 -23.06 10.35
C GLU A 684 -12.21 -24.15 10.27
N ARG A 685 -13.39 -23.90 10.85
CA ARG A 685 -14.49 -24.86 10.89
C ARG A 685 -15.35 -24.74 9.63
N PRO A 686 -15.84 -25.86 9.07
CA PRO A 686 -16.81 -25.84 7.99
C PRO A 686 -18.01 -24.93 8.31
N LYS A 687 -18.42 -24.11 7.34
CA LYS A 687 -19.53 -23.16 7.51
C LYS A 687 -20.78 -23.69 6.83
N PRO A 688 -21.95 -23.72 7.50
CA PRO A 688 -23.19 -24.17 6.88
C PRO A 688 -23.63 -23.21 5.76
N LEU A 689 -24.21 -23.79 4.71
CA LEU A 689 -24.75 -23.13 3.54
C LEU A 689 -26.27 -23.33 3.49
N HIS A 690 -27.01 -22.25 3.27
CA HIS A 690 -28.47 -22.28 3.21
C HIS A 690 -28.97 -22.22 1.76
N GLY A 691 -29.96 -23.05 1.47
CA GLY A 691 -30.63 -23.17 0.17
C GLY A 691 -31.60 -24.36 0.17
N SER A 692 -32.14 -24.71 -1.00
CA SER A 692 -33.13 -25.80 -1.13
C SER A 692 -32.52 -27.21 -1.17
N TRP A 693 -31.21 -27.36 -0.98
CA TRP A 693 -30.53 -28.64 -0.81
C TRP A 693 -30.72 -29.22 0.61
N ARG A 694 -30.43 -30.51 0.80
CA ARG A 694 -30.59 -31.21 2.09
C ARG A 694 -29.66 -30.67 3.17
N ILE A 695 -28.37 -30.61 2.86
CA ILE A 695 -27.33 -29.97 3.67
C ILE A 695 -26.26 -29.38 2.76
N GLY A 696 -25.56 -28.35 3.23
CA GLY A 696 -24.41 -27.84 2.50
C GLY A 696 -23.39 -27.15 3.39
N TYR A 697 -22.12 -27.28 3.03
CA TYR A 697 -21.01 -26.73 3.80
C TYR A 697 -19.95 -26.08 2.89
N ALA A 698 -19.31 -25.04 3.41
CA ALA A 698 -18.07 -24.49 2.86
C ALA A 698 -16.91 -24.88 3.76
N ALA A 699 -15.82 -25.42 3.21
CA ALA A 699 -14.69 -25.94 3.98
C ALA A 699 -13.84 -24.89 4.70
N GLY A 700 -14.12 -23.59 4.51
CA GLY A 700 -13.61 -22.53 5.39
C GLY A 700 -12.75 -21.47 4.70
N PHE A 701 -13.37 -20.59 3.93
CA PHE A 701 -12.74 -19.39 3.38
C PHE A 701 -13.16 -18.15 4.18
N THR A 702 -12.23 -17.23 4.40
CA THR A 702 -12.54 -15.83 4.73
C THR A 702 -11.71 -14.93 3.82
N SER A 703 -12.40 -13.99 3.17
CA SER A 703 -11.76 -12.89 2.46
C SER A 703 -12.40 -11.58 2.88
N LYS A 704 -11.58 -10.63 3.31
CA LYS A 704 -12.01 -9.29 3.68
C LYS A 704 -11.45 -8.30 2.67
N PHE A 705 -12.32 -7.53 2.04
CA PHE A 705 -11.92 -6.40 1.21
C PHE A 705 -11.88 -5.16 2.12
N ASP A 706 -10.72 -4.49 2.23
CA ASP A 706 -10.54 -3.33 3.12
C ASP A 706 -10.62 -1.98 2.40
N GLY A 707 -11.15 -1.98 1.18
CA GLY A 707 -11.26 -0.79 0.32
C GLY A 707 -10.07 -0.60 -0.65
N ALA A 708 -8.98 -1.35 -0.47
CA ALA A 708 -7.83 -1.33 -1.37
C ALA A 708 -7.36 -2.73 -1.79
N GLN A 709 -7.41 -3.73 -0.89
CA GLN A 709 -6.98 -5.10 -1.19
C GLN A 709 -7.85 -6.17 -0.54
N TRP A 710 -7.77 -7.39 -1.09
CA TRP A 710 -8.36 -8.58 -0.51
C TRP A 710 -7.38 -9.22 0.49
N LYS A 711 -7.70 -9.21 1.78
CA LYS A 711 -7.04 -10.06 2.78
C LYS A 711 -7.69 -11.44 2.78
N ARG A 712 -6.91 -12.49 2.52
CA ARG A 712 -7.39 -13.88 2.48
C ARG A 712 -6.82 -14.69 3.65
N SER A 713 -7.58 -15.66 4.16
CA SER A 713 -7.04 -16.69 5.04
C SER A 713 -5.99 -17.57 4.33
N GLU A 714 -5.24 -18.39 5.06
CA GLU A 714 -4.26 -19.34 4.50
C GLU A 714 -4.90 -20.24 3.43
N LEU A 715 -6.07 -20.82 3.74
CA LEU A 715 -6.87 -21.58 2.75
C LEU A 715 -7.37 -20.68 1.61
N GLY A 716 -7.67 -19.42 1.88
CA GLY A 716 -8.12 -18.49 0.84
C GLY A 716 -7.06 -18.08 -0.17
N GLU A 717 -5.80 -18.02 0.24
CA GLU A 717 -4.70 -17.82 -0.71
C GLU A 717 -4.48 -19.07 -1.57
N LEU A 718 -4.55 -20.27 -1.00
CA LEU A 718 -4.48 -21.53 -1.76
C LEU A 718 -5.59 -21.63 -2.81
N ILE A 719 -6.84 -21.28 -2.46
CA ILE A 719 -7.94 -21.29 -3.42
C ILE A 719 -7.74 -20.20 -4.50
N TYR A 720 -7.16 -19.04 -4.14
CA TYR A 720 -6.86 -17.98 -5.10
C TYR A 720 -5.80 -18.42 -6.12
N GLN A 721 -4.70 -19.01 -5.66
CA GLN A 721 -3.64 -19.57 -6.51
C GLN A 721 -4.19 -20.68 -7.42
N PHE A 722 -4.98 -21.60 -6.86
CA PHE A 722 -5.65 -22.65 -7.60
C PHE A 722 -6.58 -22.10 -8.69
N LYS A 723 -7.45 -21.14 -8.36
CA LYS A 723 -8.49 -20.63 -9.27
C LYS A 723 -7.99 -19.63 -10.31
N TYR A 724 -7.06 -18.75 -9.94
CA TYR A 724 -6.67 -17.60 -10.76
C TYR A 724 -5.24 -17.66 -11.31
N ARG A 725 -4.35 -18.47 -10.71
CA ARG A 725 -2.97 -18.64 -11.18
C ARG A 725 -2.73 -19.99 -11.87
N GLY A 726 -3.76 -20.82 -12.01
CA GLY A 726 -3.71 -22.06 -12.80
C GLY A 726 -2.89 -23.18 -12.18
N GLN A 727 -2.60 -23.13 -10.87
CA GLN A 727 -1.84 -24.15 -10.14
C GLN A 727 -2.69 -25.42 -9.90
N ARG A 728 -2.77 -26.28 -10.92
CA ARG A 728 -3.63 -27.48 -10.94
C ARG A 728 -3.26 -28.50 -9.87
N GLU A 729 -2.00 -28.53 -9.47
CA GLU A 729 -1.43 -29.39 -8.44
C GLU A 729 -2.06 -29.19 -7.05
N LEU A 730 -2.70 -28.03 -6.79
CA LEU A 730 -3.42 -27.77 -5.54
C LEU A 730 -4.76 -28.52 -5.45
N ALA A 731 -5.26 -29.12 -6.54
CA ALA A 731 -6.55 -29.81 -6.57
C ALA A 731 -6.62 -30.95 -5.53
N ALA A 732 -5.55 -31.75 -5.41
CA ALA A 732 -5.50 -32.90 -4.51
C ALA A 732 -5.61 -32.50 -3.03
N GLU A 733 -4.90 -31.43 -2.63
CA GLU A 733 -4.92 -30.91 -1.26
C GLU A 733 -6.27 -30.27 -0.92
N LEU A 734 -6.83 -29.47 -1.84
CA LEU A 734 -8.15 -28.87 -1.68
C LEU A 734 -9.25 -29.94 -1.60
N ALA A 735 -9.14 -31.00 -2.40
CA ALA A 735 -10.01 -32.15 -2.34
C ALA A 735 -9.87 -32.94 -1.04
N ALA A 736 -8.66 -33.13 -0.51
CA ALA A 736 -8.44 -33.80 0.78
C ALA A 736 -9.11 -33.04 1.93
N ARG A 737 -9.14 -31.70 1.88
CA ARG A 737 -9.84 -30.86 2.85
C ARG A 737 -11.37 -30.98 2.72
N LEU A 738 -11.88 -31.01 1.49
CA LEU A 738 -13.30 -31.29 1.25
C LEU A 738 -13.68 -32.69 1.76
N ALA A 739 -12.84 -33.70 1.55
CA ALA A 739 -13.07 -35.05 2.06
C ALA A 739 -13.08 -35.10 3.60
N LYS A 740 -12.16 -34.38 4.28
CA LYS A 740 -12.19 -34.22 5.74
C LYS A 740 -13.47 -33.52 6.21
N CYS A 741 -13.93 -32.50 5.49
CA CYS A 741 -15.21 -31.85 5.77
C CYS A 741 -16.38 -32.85 5.63
N MET A 742 -16.37 -33.71 4.61
CA MET A 742 -17.39 -34.76 4.45
C MET A 742 -17.33 -35.78 5.59
N GLN A 743 -16.14 -36.17 6.05
CA GLN A 743 -15.97 -37.09 7.18
C GLN A 743 -16.48 -36.51 8.50
N ALA A 744 -16.32 -35.19 8.70
CA ALA A 744 -16.82 -34.48 9.88
C ALA A 744 -18.36 -34.33 9.91
N HIS A 745 -19.03 -34.57 8.78
CA HIS A 745 -20.47 -34.40 8.59
C HIS A 745 -21.07 -35.69 7.98
N PRO A 746 -21.41 -36.70 8.82
CA PRO A 746 -21.81 -38.04 8.38
C PRO A 746 -22.97 -38.08 7.37
N GLU A 747 -23.78 -37.02 7.31
CA GLU A 747 -24.87 -36.87 6.36
C GLU A 747 -24.39 -36.87 4.89
N PHE A 748 -23.14 -36.47 4.61
CA PHE A 748 -22.56 -36.56 3.26
C PHE A 748 -22.24 -38.00 2.83
N ALA A 749 -22.19 -38.96 3.75
CA ALA A 749 -21.97 -40.38 3.40
C ALA A 749 -23.12 -40.96 2.57
N ALA A 750 -24.29 -40.30 2.55
CA ALA A 750 -25.42 -40.69 1.72
C ALA A 750 -25.31 -40.24 0.25
N ALA A 751 -24.29 -39.46 -0.13
CA ALA A 751 -24.08 -39.05 -1.51
C ALA A 751 -23.61 -40.22 -2.38
N GLU A 752 -24.18 -40.36 -3.57
CA GLU A 752 -23.92 -41.48 -4.49
C GLU A 752 -23.11 -41.06 -5.72
N CYS A 753 -23.04 -39.76 -6.05
CA CYS A 753 -22.24 -39.23 -7.14
C CYS A 753 -21.87 -37.75 -6.96
N LEU A 754 -20.80 -37.34 -7.63
CA LEU A 754 -20.31 -35.95 -7.68
C LEU A 754 -20.78 -35.27 -8.97
N VAL A 755 -21.31 -34.06 -8.85
CA VAL A 755 -21.69 -33.21 -10.00
C VAL A 755 -20.99 -31.85 -9.87
N PRO A 756 -20.12 -31.46 -10.83
CA PRO A 756 -19.52 -30.13 -10.84
C PRO A 756 -20.51 -29.06 -11.29
N VAL A 757 -20.43 -27.86 -10.72
CA VAL A 757 -21.12 -26.68 -11.26
C VAL A 757 -20.48 -26.25 -12.60
N PRO A 758 -21.27 -26.07 -13.68
CA PRO A 758 -20.71 -25.69 -14.98
C PRO A 758 -20.09 -24.28 -14.98
N PRO A 759 -18.92 -24.10 -15.63
CA PRO A 759 -18.26 -22.81 -15.70
C PRO A 759 -19.12 -21.76 -16.40
N SER A 760 -18.83 -20.49 -16.13
CA SER A 760 -19.55 -19.36 -16.74
C SER A 760 -19.16 -19.13 -18.20
N ASP A 761 -17.98 -19.60 -18.60
CA ASP A 761 -17.41 -19.47 -19.94
C ASP A 761 -16.89 -20.84 -20.39
N ALA A 762 -17.36 -21.30 -21.55
CA ALA A 762 -17.02 -22.60 -22.11
C ALA A 762 -15.65 -22.61 -22.82
N LYS A 763 -15.01 -21.45 -23.02
CA LYS A 763 -13.72 -21.30 -23.73
C LYS A 763 -12.49 -21.17 -22.81
N ARG A 764 -12.60 -21.54 -21.53
CA ARG A 764 -11.45 -21.43 -20.60
C ARG A 764 -10.47 -22.57 -20.77
N ASP A 765 -9.19 -22.25 -20.85
CA ASP A 765 -8.07 -23.22 -20.89
C ASP A 765 -7.93 -24.05 -19.59
N TYR A 766 -8.59 -23.63 -18.51
CA TYR A 766 -8.58 -24.32 -17.23
C TYR A 766 -9.93 -24.19 -16.48
N ASP A 767 -10.49 -25.34 -16.10
CA ASP A 767 -11.69 -25.45 -15.26
C ASP A 767 -11.33 -25.95 -13.84
N PRO A 768 -11.27 -25.03 -12.85
CA PRO A 768 -10.90 -25.38 -11.47
C PRO A 768 -11.95 -26.27 -10.79
N VAL A 769 -13.23 -26.17 -11.15
CA VAL A 769 -14.30 -26.96 -10.51
C VAL A 769 -14.22 -28.41 -10.96
N SER A 770 -14.03 -28.64 -12.26
CA SER A 770 -13.84 -29.99 -12.79
C SER A 770 -12.55 -30.65 -12.26
N ALA A 771 -11.45 -29.90 -12.17
CA ALA A 771 -10.20 -30.40 -11.59
C ALA A 771 -10.37 -30.77 -10.10
N LEU A 772 -11.09 -29.95 -9.34
CA LEU A 772 -11.41 -30.22 -7.94
C LEU A 772 -12.28 -31.46 -7.76
N VAL A 773 -13.30 -31.63 -8.59
CA VAL A 773 -14.20 -32.80 -8.52
C VAL A 773 -13.49 -34.10 -8.91
N ALA A 774 -12.61 -34.06 -9.90
CA ALA A 774 -11.78 -35.22 -10.25
C ALA A 774 -10.88 -35.64 -9.08
N ALA A 775 -10.23 -34.68 -8.42
CA ALA A 775 -9.42 -34.94 -7.24
C ALA A 775 -10.26 -35.43 -6.03
N LEU A 776 -11.47 -34.89 -5.84
CA LEU A 776 -12.38 -35.32 -4.78
C LEU A 776 -12.92 -36.74 -5.01
N SER A 777 -13.18 -37.11 -6.27
CA SER A 777 -13.53 -38.48 -6.65
C SER A 777 -12.42 -39.46 -6.29
N ALA A 778 -11.17 -39.12 -6.61
CA ALA A 778 -10.02 -39.92 -6.23
C ALA A 778 -9.87 -40.07 -4.70
N ALA A 779 -10.21 -39.03 -3.93
CA ALA A 779 -10.10 -39.05 -2.48
C ALA A 779 -11.26 -39.77 -1.76
N THR A 780 -12.45 -39.82 -2.37
CA THR A 780 -13.69 -40.33 -1.72
C THR A 780 -14.23 -41.62 -2.33
N GLY A 781 -13.78 -41.98 -3.54
CA GLY A 781 -14.33 -43.11 -4.31
C GLY A 781 -15.69 -42.85 -4.96
N LEU A 782 -16.26 -41.64 -4.82
CA LEU A 782 -17.56 -41.31 -5.42
C LEU A 782 -17.43 -41.11 -6.94
N PRO A 783 -18.31 -41.72 -7.76
CA PRO A 783 -18.26 -41.54 -9.21
C PRO A 783 -18.64 -40.11 -9.63
N VAL A 784 -17.93 -39.57 -10.62
CA VAL A 784 -18.22 -38.24 -11.19
C VAL A 784 -19.18 -38.36 -12.36
N THR A 785 -20.27 -37.59 -12.32
CA THR A 785 -21.20 -37.48 -13.44
C THR A 785 -20.90 -36.22 -14.26
N LEU A 786 -19.79 -36.25 -15.01
CA LEU A 786 -19.39 -35.14 -15.88
C LEU A 786 -20.45 -34.88 -16.96
N GLY A 787 -20.79 -33.60 -17.19
CA GLY A 787 -21.72 -33.20 -18.23
C GLY A 787 -23.20 -33.50 -17.96
N ALA A 788 -23.56 -34.07 -16.80
CA ALA A 788 -24.96 -34.23 -16.42
C ALA A 788 -25.66 -32.87 -16.29
N LEU A 789 -25.01 -31.92 -15.63
CA LEU A 789 -25.45 -30.53 -15.53
C LEU A 789 -24.66 -29.69 -16.54
N THR A 790 -25.36 -28.91 -17.37
CA THR A 790 -24.72 -28.02 -18.36
C THR A 790 -25.35 -26.64 -18.31
N ARG A 791 -24.59 -25.63 -18.74
CA ARG A 791 -25.10 -24.27 -18.88
C ARG A 791 -25.82 -24.14 -20.22
N ALA A 792 -27.15 -23.96 -20.18
CA ALA A 792 -28.01 -23.84 -21.35
C ALA A 792 -28.08 -22.39 -21.88
N ARG A 793 -27.82 -21.39 -21.01
CA ARG A 793 -27.84 -19.97 -21.36
C ARG A 793 -26.61 -19.25 -20.80
N ALA A 794 -25.98 -18.41 -21.62
CA ALA A 794 -24.91 -17.52 -21.17
C ALA A 794 -25.48 -16.51 -20.15
N ALA A 795 -24.89 -16.46 -18.96
CA ALA A 795 -25.25 -15.52 -17.91
C ALA A 795 -24.06 -14.58 -17.66
N GLN A 796 -24.33 -13.32 -17.36
CA GLN A 796 -23.26 -12.35 -17.10
C GLN A 796 -22.49 -12.70 -15.81
N PRO A 797 -21.21 -12.33 -15.69
CA PRO A 797 -20.45 -12.51 -14.45
C PRO A 797 -21.15 -11.84 -13.26
N GLN A 798 -21.52 -12.62 -12.25
CA GLN A 798 -22.27 -12.12 -11.09
C GLN A 798 -21.49 -11.14 -10.20
N LYS A 799 -20.17 -10.99 -10.41
CA LYS A 799 -19.33 -10.04 -9.66
C LYS A 799 -19.68 -8.57 -9.90
N ALA A 800 -20.34 -8.27 -11.02
CA ALA A 800 -20.76 -6.91 -11.37
C ALA A 800 -22.20 -6.57 -10.91
N MET A 801 -22.82 -7.43 -10.09
CA MET A 801 -24.23 -7.31 -9.69
C MET A 801 -24.34 -6.96 -8.20
N GLU A 802 -25.14 -5.94 -7.88
CA GLU A 802 -25.16 -5.29 -6.56
C GLU A 802 -26.08 -6.00 -5.54
N GLY A 803 -26.99 -6.89 -5.98
CA GLY A 803 -27.98 -7.51 -5.09
C GLY A 803 -28.32 -9.00 -5.33
N PRO A 804 -28.73 -9.75 -4.29
CA PRO A 804 -29.12 -11.18 -4.42
C PRO A 804 -30.25 -11.43 -5.42
N ALA A 805 -31.24 -10.52 -5.52
CA ALA A 805 -32.35 -10.64 -6.47
C ALA A 805 -31.89 -10.54 -7.93
N GLN A 806 -30.93 -9.65 -8.21
CA GLN A 806 -30.33 -9.49 -9.55
C GLN A 806 -29.50 -10.72 -9.93
N LYS A 807 -28.72 -11.25 -8.97
CA LYS A 807 -27.95 -12.49 -9.15
C LYS A 807 -28.87 -13.69 -9.43
N ALA A 808 -29.98 -13.81 -8.70
CA ALA A 808 -30.99 -14.86 -8.92
C ALA A 808 -31.69 -14.74 -10.28
N ALA A 809 -32.05 -13.52 -10.70
CA ALA A 809 -32.63 -13.28 -12.01
C ALA A 809 -31.66 -13.63 -13.15
N ASN A 810 -30.37 -13.32 -12.99
CA ASN A 810 -29.34 -13.60 -13.98
C ASN A 810 -29.16 -15.10 -14.25
N VAL A 811 -29.22 -15.95 -13.22
CA VAL A 811 -29.04 -17.40 -13.37
C VAL A 811 -30.32 -18.19 -13.60
N ARG A 812 -31.50 -17.59 -13.44
CA ARG A 812 -32.78 -18.28 -13.65
C ARG A 812 -32.84 -18.93 -15.04
N GLY A 813 -33.14 -20.22 -15.08
CA GLY A 813 -33.19 -21.03 -16.30
C GLY A 813 -31.84 -21.16 -17.03
N ALA A 814 -30.71 -20.89 -16.38
CA ALA A 814 -29.39 -20.93 -17.02
C ALA A 814 -28.81 -22.34 -17.13
N PHE A 815 -29.35 -23.32 -16.41
CA PHE A 815 -28.84 -24.68 -16.35
C PHE A 815 -29.85 -25.69 -16.89
N ALA A 816 -29.34 -26.75 -17.51
CA ALA A 816 -30.13 -27.88 -17.99
C ALA A 816 -29.39 -29.20 -17.71
N VAL A 817 -30.17 -30.25 -17.46
CA VAL A 817 -29.64 -31.61 -17.32
C VAL A 817 -29.73 -32.33 -18.66
N ARG A 818 -28.60 -32.69 -19.26
CA ARG A 818 -28.55 -33.35 -20.60
C ARG A 818 -28.90 -34.84 -20.54
N HIS A 819 -28.58 -35.50 -19.43
CA HIS A 819 -28.82 -36.92 -19.23
C HIS A 819 -29.56 -37.15 -17.91
N PRO A 820 -30.90 -36.99 -17.87
CA PRO A 820 -31.68 -37.14 -16.64
C PRO A 820 -31.46 -38.49 -15.96
N GLY A 821 -31.27 -39.57 -16.72
CA GLY A 821 -30.98 -40.91 -16.18
C GLY A 821 -29.69 -41.01 -15.37
N ALA A 822 -28.74 -40.07 -15.51
CA ALA A 822 -27.50 -40.05 -14.76
C ALA A 822 -27.64 -39.47 -13.34
N VAL A 823 -28.74 -38.76 -13.07
CA VAL A 823 -29.05 -38.12 -11.77
C VAL A 823 -30.39 -38.57 -11.19
N ALA A 824 -31.27 -39.18 -12.00
CA ALA A 824 -32.59 -39.64 -11.57
C ALA A 824 -32.50 -40.66 -10.43
N ARG A 825 -33.30 -40.43 -9.39
CA ARG A 825 -33.39 -41.20 -8.13
C ARG A 825 -32.09 -41.29 -7.33
N ARG A 826 -31.04 -40.55 -7.71
CA ARG A 826 -29.76 -40.52 -6.99
C ARG A 826 -29.67 -39.39 -5.98
N LYS A 827 -28.86 -39.59 -4.96
CA LYS A 827 -28.43 -38.57 -3.98
C LYS A 827 -27.15 -37.90 -4.49
N VAL A 828 -27.27 -36.66 -4.94
CA VAL A 828 -26.22 -35.96 -5.68
C VAL A 828 -25.45 -35.01 -4.78
N LEU A 829 -24.12 -35.05 -4.81
CA LEU A 829 -23.26 -34.03 -4.20
C LEU A 829 -22.82 -33.01 -5.27
N LEU A 830 -23.41 -31.82 -5.20
CA LEU A 830 -23.09 -30.67 -6.05
C LEU A 830 -21.86 -29.95 -5.49
N VAL A 831 -20.82 -29.82 -6.31
CA VAL A 831 -19.53 -29.23 -5.91
C VAL A 831 -19.23 -27.96 -6.72
N ASP A 832 -18.83 -26.89 -6.03
CA ASP A 832 -18.42 -25.61 -6.63
C ASP A 832 -17.17 -25.05 -5.93
N ASP A 833 -16.53 -24.07 -6.56
CA ASP A 833 -15.36 -23.41 -5.98
C ASP A 833 -15.74 -22.44 -4.84
N PHE A 834 -16.78 -21.64 -5.00
CA PHE A 834 -17.20 -20.64 -4.01
C PHE A 834 -18.71 -20.46 -3.91
N TYR A 835 -19.18 -20.37 -2.67
CA TYR A 835 -20.52 -19.87 -2.34
C TYR A 835 -20.52 -18.35 -2.21
N ASP A 836 -21.24 -17.65 -3.09
CA ASP A 836 -21.43 -16.20 -3.02
C ASP A 836 -22.80 -15.83 -2.42
N SER A 837 -23.79 -15.52 -3.26
CA SER A 837 -25.19 -15.28 -2.85
C SER A 837 -26.02 -16.55 -2.73
N GLY A 838 -25.47 -17.72 -3.08
CA GLY A 838 -26.20 -18.98 -3.22
C GLY A 838 -27.04 -19.12 -4.49
N ALA A 839 -27.22 -18.06 -5.30
CA ALA A 839 -28.12 -18.06 -6.47
C ALA A 839 -27.78 -19.15 -7.50
N THR A 840 -26.50 -19.33 -7.83
CA THR A 840 -26.04 -20.36 -8.78
C THR A 840 -26.38 -21.77 -8.29
N LEU A 841 -26.02 -22.08 -7.04
CA LEU A 841 -26.22 -23.38 -6.42
C LEU A 841 -27.70 -23.71 -6.24
N GLU A 842 -28.51 -22.69 -5.94
CA GLU A 842 -29.96 -22.80 -5.82
C GLU A 842 -30.60 -23.16 -7.17
N GLU A 843 -30.20 -22.49 -8.25
CA GLU A 843 -30.70 -22.83 -9.58
C GLU A 843 -30.24 -24.23 -10.02
N CYS A 844 -28.96 -24.57 -9.84
CA CYS A 844 -28.45 -25.91 -10.14
C CYS A 844 -29.20 -27.00 -9.37
N THR A 845 -29.50 -26.75 -8.10
CA THR A 845 -30.25 -27.67 -7.23
C THR A 845 -31.69 -27.85 -7.73
N LYS A 846 -32.36 -26.76 -8.13
CA LYS A 846 -33.70 -26.84 -8.75
C LYS A 846 -33.67 -27.64 -10.04
N THR A 847 -32.69 -27.41 -10.91
CA THR A 847 -32.55 -28.15 -12.17
C THR A 847 -32.32 -29.65 -11.92
N LEU A 848 -31.46 -30.00 -10.95
CA LEU A 848 -31.18 -31.40 -10.60
C LEU A 848 -32.41 -32.10 -10.01
N LYS A 849 -33.15 -31.43 -9.11
CA LYS A 849 -34.41 -31.94 -8.57
C LYS A 849 -35.48 -32.13 -9.64
N ALA A 850 -35.62 -31.16 -10.56
CA ALA A 850 -36.54 -31.25 -11.68
C ALA A 850 -36.19 -32.41 -12.64
N ALA A 851 -34.90 -32.76 -12.74
CA ALA A 851 -34.43 -33.93 -13.48
C ALA A 851 -34.58 -35.27 -12.73
N GLY A 852 -35.16 -35.26 -11.53
CA GLY A 852 -35.49 -36.45 -10.75
C GLY A 852 -34.47 -36.86 -9.70
N ALA A 853 -33.48 -36.01 -9.34
CA ALA A 853 -32.58 -36.30 -8.23
C ALA A 853 -33.36 -36.45 -6.91
N ALA A 854 -33.08 -37.52 -6.14
CA ALA A 854 -33.78 -37.81 -4.89
C ALA A 854 -33.42 -36.77 -3.81
N GLU A 855 -32.13 -36.47 -3.68
CA GLU A 855 -31.61 -35.45 -2.76
C GLU A 855 -30.41 -34.75 -3.38
N VAL A 856 -30.19 -33.50 -3.00
CA VAL A 856 -29.03 -32.72 -3.41
C VAL A 856 -28.31 -32.25 -2.16
N PHE A 857 -27.00 -32.47 -2.12
CA PHE A 857 -26.06 -32.01 -1.10
C PHE A 857 -25.14 -30.98 -1.75
N VAL A 858 -24.62 -30.02 -1.00
CA VAL A 858 -23.75 -28.96 -1.56
C VAL A 858 -22.42 -28.87 -0.81
N LEU A 859 -21.32 -28.80 -1.54
CA LEU A 859 -19.99 -28.60 -0.96
C LEU A 859 -19.20 -27.56 -1.75
N THR A 860 -18.57 -26.61 -1.03
CA THR A 860 -17.74 -25.57 -1.65
C THR A 860 -16.42 -25.39 -0.90
N LEU A 861 -15.38 -24.89 -1.58
CA LEU A 861 -14.10 -24.57 -0.91
C LEU A 861 -14.24 -23.36 0.01
N GLY A 862 -15.03 -22.36 -0.41
CA GLY A 862 -15.17 -21.12 0.31
C GLY A 862 -16.56 -20.48 0.26
N LYS A 863 -16.81 -19.57 1.21
CA LYS A 863 -18.00 -18.71 1.24
C LYS A 863 -17.58 -17.24 1.25
N THR A 864 -18.07 -16.45 0.30
CA THR A 864 -17.89 -14.99 0.29
C THR A 864 -18.67 -14.38 1.45
N ILE A 865 -18.02 -13.48 2.20
CA ILE A 865 -18.68 -12.69 3.24
C ILE A 865 -18.81 -11.27 2.70
N HIS A 866 -20.05 -10.85 2.43
CA HIS A 866 -20.37 -9.45 2.17
C HIS A 866 -20.61 -8.77 3.52
N HIS A 867 -19.90 -7.68 3.79
CA HIS A 867 -20.15 -6.83 4.95
C HIS A 867 -21.16 -5.75 4.59
#